data_AF-A0A942DJM1-F1
#
_entry.id   AF-A0A942DJM1-F1
#
_cell.length_a   1.000
_cell.length_b   1.000
_cell.length_c   1.000
_cell.angle_alpha   90.00
_cell.angle_beta   90.00
_cell.angle_gamma   90.00
#
_symmetry.space_group_name_H-M   'P 1'
#
loop_
_entity.id
_entity.type
_entity.pdbx_description
1 polymer ?
#
loop_
_entity_poly.entity_id
_entity_poly.type
_entity_poly.pdbx_seq_one_letter_code
_entity_poly.pdbx_strand_id
1 'polypeptide(L)'
;MTSTEGLSESSNDKQLYLELFLLSLASLFIELLVIRWISADIRAFTIFKTFPLVTCFVGLGVGMAMPTDKWFRYTPLAILQTVLTIRVAEIVEFRGETLARCIFPSTTTYQWKNFEAGTPETWLFVGTFMLVLMLYLAGPFSICLCLGNRLGQLFGKMKPLTAYSINVAGALVGGALFGICSFLSFAPGTLWILPAVIIAFYLLQVKEATYSVKAGLLAALVASVAATYWIPNDAKNVDAVTFWSPYQKIDVVPRKLKVNVNGVVQPVLYAVEVRSNWLSYQWGMNIGKLKELGLNDAQLKIFAPANDRYSIPFLVRKPKETLIVGAGSGTDVCQALDFDADHIDAVDIDPIILSVGKTMNPGHPYLSPKVTPICDDARHYFDTCHKKYDLIVFGLLDSQTVVGMGSSIRVDNFVYTKQSFEKVMTLLKPDGLVVLTFGAPYDFLGERLFCTIKEATGYAPIVIRGHESNYQGRHGFTYIFGKAVQDGTLKLPPLPSSLYVDPMTNVKCGRLLTDDWPYLYLNPDGIDIPYILVVAEVLLLSLYAGRKLLFTPFEPRSWQLFFQGAAFMLLELQAISRLALVWGATWLTTSIVINGVLLMILLANFIVARFKTQLESKESLVWMFLFVIIFGSYFLPMDAVLHAFGDQIWIGQILVTLITILPILGAGLIFAIAFAGIQLSARALAFNLFGAVVGAMLEYCSNLIGINNLVLIAVALYGAAFSCFKMVKKAT
;
A
#
# COMPACT_ATOMS: atom_id res chain seq x y z
N MET A 1 -35.71 -37.40 -25.70
CA MET A 1 -35.18 -36.33 -26.56
C MET A 1 -36.01 -35.08 -26.29
N THR A 2 -35.57 -34.25 -25.35
CA THR A 2 -36.23 -33.00 -24.97
C THR A 2 -35.37 -31.86 -25.49
N SER A 3 -35.99 -31.08 -26.38
CA SER A 3 -35.45 -29.96 -27.12
C SER A 3 -34.78 -28.92 -26.21
N THR A 4 -33.50 -28.71 -26.47
CA THR A 4 -32.74 -27.51 -26.11
C THR A 4 -33.36 -26.31 -26.82
N GLU A 5 -34.27 -25.60 -26.16
CA GLU A 5 -34.62 -24.23 -26.52
C GLU A 5 -33.44 -23.33 -26.15
N GLY A 6 -32.57 -23.09 -27.14
CA GLY A 6 -31.64 -21.97 -27.10
C GLY A 6 -32.45 -20.68 -27.21
N LEU A 7 -32.71 -20.03 -26.07
CA LEU A 7 -33.18 -18.66 -26.03
C LEU A 7 -32.15 -17.78 -26.76
N SER A 8 -32.51 -17.27 -27.93
CA SER A 8 -31.71 -16.25 -28.60
C SER A 8 -31.75 -14.97 -27.74
N GLU A 9 -30.61 -14.61 -27.15
CA GLU A 9 -30.44 -13.34 -26.44
C GLU A 9 -30.87 -12.18 -27.34
N SER A 10 -31.78 -11.33 -26.85
CA SER A 10 -32.23 -10.17 -27.61
C SER A 10 -31.06 -9.18 -27.76
N SER A 11 -31.02 -8.42 -28.87
CA SER A 11 -30.01 -7.36 -29.09
C SER A 11 -29.93 -6.38 -27.90
N ASN A 12 -31.06 -6.15 -27.23
CA ASN A 12 -31.19 -5.27 -26.06
C ASN A 12 -30.46 -5.83 -24.82
N ASP A 13 -30.50 -7.15 -24.61
CA ASP A 13 -29.82 -7.79 -23.47
C ASP A 13 -28.30 -7.69 -23.60
N LYS A 14 -27.77 -7.88 -24.82
CA LYS A 14 -26.33 -7.73 -25.09
C LYS A 14 -25.83 -6.32 -24.82
N GLN A 15 -26.64 -5.30 -25.16
CA GLN A 15 -26.30 -3.91 -24.89
C GLN A 15 -26.28 -3.61 -23.38
N LEU A 16 -27.26 -4.14 -22.63
CA LEU A 16 -27.29 -4.01 -21.17
C LEU A 16 -26.09 -4.70 -20.50
N TYR A 17 -25.71 -5.90 -20.96
CA TYR A 17 -24.55 -6.63 -20.45
C TYR A 17 -23.24 -5.89 -20.74
N LEU A 18 -23.07 -5.37 -21.96
CA LEU A 18 -21.90 -4.58 -22.32
C LEU A 18 -21.80 -3.29 -21.51
N GLU A 19 -22.92 -2.60 -21.29
CA GLU A 19 -22.96 -1.40 -20.45
C GLU A 19 -22.56 -1.69 -19.01
N LEU A 20 -23.12 -2.75 -18.41
CA LEU A 20 -22.75 -3.14 -17.06
C LEU A 20 -21.27 -3.51 -16.98
N PHE A 21 -20.75 -4.27 -17.95
CA PHE A 21 -19.35 -4.66 -18.01
C PHE A 21 -18.41 -3.45 -18.08
N LEU A 22 -18.65 -2.53 -19.02
CA LEU A 22 -17.78 -1.36 -19.22
C LEU A 22 -17.85 -0.36 -18.07
N LEU A 23 -19.03 -0.15 -17.47
CA LEU A 23 -19.15 0.70 -16.29
C LEU A 23 -18.52 0.07 -15.05
N SER A 24 -18.58 -1.26 -14.90
CA SER A 24 -17.92 -1.97 -13.80
C SER A 24 -16.39 -1.93 -13.96
N LEU A 25 -15.90 -2.07 -15.19
CA LEU A 25 -14.49 -1.85 -15.54
C LEU A 25 -14.06 -0.43 -15.16
N ALA A 26 -14.79 0.58 -15.62
CA ALA A 26 -14.49 1.98 -15.30
C ALA A 26 -14.56 2.24 -13.80
N SER A 27 -15.52 1.64 -13.09
CA SER A 27 -15.71 1.81 -11.64
C SER A 27 -14.51 1.33 -10.85
N LEU A 28 -14.07 0.08 -11.02
CA LEU A 28 -12.91 -0.42 -10.28
C LEU A 28 -11.62 0.30 -10.73
N PHE A 29 -11.47 0.57 -12.02
CA PHE A 29 -10.31 1.31 -12.52
C PHE A 29 -10.20 2.70 -11.88
N ILE A 30 -11.31 3.45 -11.81
CA ILE A 30 -11.39 4.76 -11.16
C ILE A 30 -11.11 4.64 -9.67
N GLU A 31 -11.69 3.65 -9.00
CA GLU A 31 -11.46 3.43 -7.57
C GLU A 31 -9.96 3.28 -7.27
N LEU A 32 -9.28 2.37 -7.96
CA LEU A 32 -7.84 2.15 -7.80
C LEU A 32 -7.01 3.38 -8.19
N LEU A 33 -7.41 4.09 -9.25
CA LEU A 33 -6.77 5.32 -9.70
C LEU A 33 -6.87 6.44 -8.66
N VAL A 34 -8.05 6.67 -8.12
CA VAL A 34 -8.29 7.72 -7.12
C VAL A 34 -7.53 7.41 -5.84
N ILE A 35 -7.56 6.16 -5.35
CA ILE A 35 -6.78 5.76 -4.18
C ILE A 35 -5.29 5.98 -4.42
N ARG A 36 -4.75 5.50 -5.55
CA ARG A 36 -3.32 5.68 -5.89
C ARG A 36 -2.94 7.15 -6.00
N TRP A 37 -3.75 7.95 -6.69
CA TRP A 37 -3.40 9.34 -6.98
C TRP A 37 -3.48 10.23 -5.74
N ILE A 38 -4.55 10.11 -4.94
CA ILE A 38 -4.67 10.82 -3.66
C ILE A 38 -3.49 10.48 -2.76
N SER A 39 -3.11 9.21 -2.68
CA SER A 39 -1.98 8.77 -1.85
C SER A 39 -0.62 9.26 -2.33
N ALA A 40 -0.48 9.61 -3.60
CA ALA A 40 0.76 10.09 -4.20
C ALA A 40 0.95 11.61 -4.09
N ASP A 41 -0.14 12.39 -4.15
CA ASP A 41 -0.07 13.85 -4.06
C ASP A 41 -0.41 14.40 -2.66
N ILE A 42 -1.16 13.66 -1.83
CA ILE A 42 -1.56 14.10 -0.48
C ILE A 42 -0.91 13.22 0.59
N ARG A 43 0.00 13.82 1.35
CA ARG A 43 0.88 13.12 2.32
C ARG A 43 0.12 12.38 3.43
N ALA A 44 -1.03 12.88 3.88
CA ALA A 44 -1.81 12.19 4.91
C ALA A 44 -2.29 10.79 4.48
N PHE A 45 -2.47 10.55 3.17
CA PHE A 45 -2.96 9.27 2.65
C PHE A 45 -1.84 8.31 2.23
N THR A 46 -0.55 8.67 2.38
CA THR A 46 0.55 7.74 2.09
C THR A 46 0.54 6.52 3.01
N ILE A 47 0.05 6.71 4.25
CA ILE A 47 -0.05 5.69 5.29
C ILE A 47 -1.49 5.24 5.55
N PHE A 48 -2.47 6.09 5.28
CA PHE A 48 -3.89 5.84 5.58
C PHE A 48 -4.74 5.71 4.31
N LYS A 49 -4.34 4.82 3.40
CA LYS A 49 -5.04 4.56 2.12
C LYS A 49 -6.46 4.00 2.28
N THR A 50 -6.79 3.49 3.47
CA THR A 50 -8.09 2.90 3.80
C THR A 50 -9.24 3.92 3.75
N PHE A 51 -9.01 5.21 4.00
CA PHE A 51 -10.10 6.21 4.00
C PHE A 51 -10.65 6.53 2.59
N PRO A 52 -9.82 6.77 1.56
CA PRO A 52 -10.30 6.85 0.18
C PRO A 52 -11.03 5.58 -0.26
N LEU A 53 -10.51 4.38 0.06
CA LEU A 53 -11.15 3.10 -0.26
C LEU A 53 -12.57 3.00 0.33
N VAL A 54 -12.71 3.22 1.64
CA VAL A 54 -14.00 3.20 2.33
C VAL A 54 -14.97 4.21 1.70
N THR A 55 -14.47 5.40 1.38
CA THR A 55 -15.28 6.46 0.77
C THR A 55 -15.83 6.06 -0.60
N CYS A 56 -15.02 5.37 -1.42
CA CYS A 56 -15.47 4.81 -2.69
C CYS A 56 -16.57 3.76 -2.49
N PHE A 57 -16.41 2.84 -1.52
CA PHE A 57 -17.42 1.82 -1.20
C PHE A 57 -18.74 2.41 -0.71
N VAL A 58 -18.68 3.43 0.16
CA VAL A 58 -19.87 4.15 0.62
C VAL A 58 -20.55 4.85 -0.55
N GLY A 59 -19.79 5.54 -1.41
CA GLY A 59 -20.30 6.18 -2.61
C GLY A 59 -21.03 5.17 -3.51
N LEU A 60 -20.36 4.08 -3.88
CA LEU A 60 -20.95 3.01 -4.71
C LEU A 60 -22.22 2.43 -4.07
N GLY A 61 -22.15 2.05 -2.80
CA GLY A 61 -23.29 1.47 -2.08
C GLY A 61 -24.49 2.41 -2.01
N VAL A 62 -24.27 3.69 -1.68
CA VAL A 62 -25.32 4.71 -1.66
C VAL A 62 -25.91 4.91 -3.05
N GLY A 63 -25.06 5.01 -4.08
CA GLY A 63 -25.48 5.15 -5.47
C GLY A 63 -26.38 3.98 -5.90
N MET A 64 -25.95 2.75 -5.65
CA MET A 64 -26.69 1.53 -6.02
C MET A 64 -28.05 1.41 -5.32
N ALA A 65 -28.16 1.94 -4.10
CA ALA A 65 -29.41 1.93 -3.35
C ALA A 65 -30.43 2.99 -3.81
N MET A 66 -30.04 3.95 -4.68
CA MET A 66 -30.94 5.01 -5.13
C MET A 66 -31.94 4.51 -6.18
N PRO A 67 -33.22 4.93 -6.10
CA PRO A 67 -34.26 4.48 -7.02
C PRO A 67 -34.23 5.19 -8.39
N THR A 68 -33.46 6.26 -8.54
CA THR A 68 -33.39 7.07 -9.78
C THR A 68 -32.10 6.79 -10.54
N ASP A 69 -31.99 7.24 -11.79
CA ASP A 69 -30.75 7.17 -12.61
C ASP A 69 -30.15 8.56 -12.90
N LYS A 70 -30.65 9.59 -12.21
CA LYS A 70 -30.39 10.99 -12.54
C LYS A 70 -28.98 11.44 -12.17
N TRP A 71 -28.31 10.73 -11.26
CA TRP A 71 -27.04 11.17 -10.70
C TRP A 71 -25.87 10.85 -11.61
N PHE A 72 -25.98 9.80 -12.45
CA PHE A 72 -24.93 9.41 -13.39
C PHE A 72 -24.47 10.56 -14.30
N ARG A 73 -25.37 11.46 -14.72
CA ARG A 73 -25.00 12.60 -15.57
C ARG A 73 -24.04 13.59 -14.88
N TYR A 74 -23.97 13.60 -13.55
CA TYR A 74 -23.08 14.48 -12.80
C TYR A 74 -21.69 13.87 -12.57
N THR A 75 -21.41 12.66 -13.08
CA THR A 75 -20.09 12.03 -12.99
C THR A 75 -18.95 12.96 -13.42
N PRO A 76 -19.04 13.73 -14.54
CA PRO A 76 -18.01 14.68 -14.92
C PRO A 76 -17.73 15.77 -13.89
N LEU A 77 -18.76 16.26 -13.19
CA LEU A 77 -18.59 17.27 -12.14
C LEU A 77 -17.95 16.68 -10.88
N ALA A 78 -18.27 15.43 -10.55
CA ALA A 78 -17.63 14.73 -9.44
C ALA A 78 -16.15 14.44 -9.71
N ILE A 79 -15.80 14.10 -10.96
CA ILE A 79 -14.41 13.98 -11.41
C ILE A 79 -13.72 15.34 -11.32
N LEU A 80 -14.34 16.40 -11.83
CA LEU A 80 -13.81 17.75 -11.74
C LEU A 80 -13.56 18.17 -10.28
N GLN A 81 -14.52 17.92 -9.38
CA GLN A 81 -14.36 18.20 -7.96
C GLN A 81 -13.14 17.48 -7.37
N THR A 82 -12.96 16.20 -7.68
CA THR A 82 -11.83 15.40 -7.18
C THR A 82 -10.50 15.96 -7.68
N VAL A 83 -10.41 16.23 -8.99
CA VAL A 83 -9.21 16.79 -9.63
C VAL A 83 -8.88 18.16 -9.05
N LEU A 84 -9.87 19.06 -8.96
CA LEU A 84 -9.68 20.39 -8.39
C LEU A 84 -9.29 20.33 -6.92
N THR A 85 -9.88 19.42 -6.13
CA THR A 85 -9.53 19.30 -4.72
C THR A 85 -8.06 18.90 -4.53
N ILE A 86 -7.57 17.93 -5.32
CA ILE A 86 -6.15 17.52 -5.30
C ILE A 86 -5.26 18.69 -5.73
N ARG A 87 -5.56 19.33 -6.86
CA ARG A 87 -4.73 20.42 -7.41
C ARG A 87 -4.74 21.69 -6.57
N VAL A 88 -5.87 22.04 -5.97
CA VAL A 88 -5.97 23.19 -5.05
C VAL A 88 -5.19 22.91 -3.76
N ALA A 89 -5.21 21.68 -3.25
CA ALA A 89 -4.47 21.31 -2.05
C ALA A 89 -2.95 21.44 -2.23
N GLU A 90 -2.44 21.31 -3.45
CA GLU A 90 -1.02 21.51 -3.77
C GLU A 90 -0.58 22.99 -3.69
N ILE A 91 -1.52 23.95 -3.67
CA ILE A 91 -1.25 25.39 -3.77
C ILE A 91 -1.69 26.14 -2.52
N VAL A 92 -2.81 25.73 -1.91
CA VAL A 92 -3.32 26.39 -0.72
C VAL A 92 -2.42 26.09 0.48
N GLU A 93 -1.79 27.14 1.00
CA GLU A 93 -1.00 27.07 2.23
C GLU A 93 -1.89 27.05 3.47
N PHE A 94 -1.52 26.18 4.41
CA PHE A 94 -2.15 26.01 5.71
C PHE A 94 -1.09 25.72 6.77
N ARG A 95 -0.98 26.60 7.77
CA ARG A 95 0.01 26.51 8.86
C ARG A 95 1.46 26.34 8.38
N GLY A 96 1.85 27.07 7.33
CA GLY A 96 3.22 27.13 6.82
C GLY A 96 3.64 25.98 5.88
N GLU A 97 2.70 25.10 5.50
CA GLU A 97 2.87 24.05 4.49
C GLU A 97 1.65 24.04 3.57
N THR A 98 1.73 23.47 2.37
CA THR A 98 0.53 23.29 1.54
C THR A 98 -0.37 22.20 2.15
N LEU A 99 -1.68 22.28 1.91
CA LEU A 99 -2.63 21.28 2.40
C LEU A 99 -2.23 19.86 1.98
N ALA A 100 -1.75 19.69 0.75
CA ALA A 100 -1.24 18.42 0.22
C ALA A 100 -0.05 17.85 1.03
N ARG A 101 0.73 18.69 1.73
CA ARG A 101 1.89 18.29 2.54
C ARG A 101 1.57 18.05 4.00
N CYS A 102 0.34 18.33 4.42
CA CYS A 102 -0.10 18.05 5.78
C CYS A 102 -0.08 16.54 6.03
N ILE A 103 0.59 16.13 7.11
CA ILE A 103 0.57 14.75 7.58
C ILE A 103 -0.70 14.47 8.37
N PHE A 104 -1.03 13.19 8.51
CA PHE A 104 -2.10 12.77 9.38
C PHE A 104 -1.76 13.11 10.84
N PRO A 105 -2.72 13.61 11.65
CA PRO A 105 -2.49 14.04 13.03
C PRO A 105 -2.30 12.88 14.03
N SER A 106 -1.55 11.83 13.67
CA SER A 106 -1.31 10.67 14.54
C SER A 106 -0.39 11.03 15.70
N THR A 107 -0.72 10.52 16.88
CA THR A 107 0.09 10.66 18.11
C THR A 107 0.98 9.45 18.38
N THR A 108 0.74 8.33 17.71
CA THR A 108 1.45 7.07 17.95
C THR A 108 2.26 6.60 16.75
N THR A 109 1.87 7.00 15.53
CA THR A 109 2.54 6.61 14.29
C THR A 109 3.51 7.70 13.86
N TYR A 110 4.80 7.35 13.83
CA TYR A 110 5.84 8.27 13.42
C TYR A 110 5.77 8.59 11.91
N GLN A 111 5.73 9.88 11.53
CA GLN A 111 5.55 10.35 10.15
C GLN A 111 6.54 11.44 9.72
N TRP A 112 7.75 11.48 10.31
CA TRP A 112 8.77 12.49 10.00
C TRP A 112 8.36 13.94 10.27
N LYS A 113 7.38 14.15 11.16
CA LYS A 113 7.02 15.43 11.76
C LYS A 113 6.38 15.16 13.13
N ASN A 114 6.64 16.03 14.09
CA ASN A 114 6.24 15.81 15.48
C ASN A 114 4.81 16.30 15.73
N PHE A 115 4.03 15.47 16.46
CA PHE A 115 2.81 15.90 17.14
C PHE A 115 2.98 15.65 18.63
N GLU A 116 3.02 16.73 19.40
CA GLU A 116 2.97 16.61 20.85
C GLU A 116 1.52 16.34 21.25
N ALA A 117 1.29 15.14 21.80
CA ALA A 117 -0.02 14.77 22.31
C ALA A 117 -0.46 15.70 23.44
N GLY A 118 -1.75 16.03 23.50
CA GLY A 118 -2.35 16.78 24.61
C GLY A 118 -2.20 18.31 24.57
N THR A 119 -1.57 18.88 23.54
CA THR A 119 -1.51 20.35 23.38
C THR A 119 -2.79 20.88 22.69
N PRO A 120 -3.24 22.12 23.02
CA PRO A 120 -4.37 22.74 22.31
C PRO A 120 -4.16 22.85 20.80
N GLU A 121 -2.91 23.05 20.37
CA GLU A 121 -2.54 23.13 18.96
C GLU A 121 -2.74 21.82 18.20
N THR A 122 -2.43 20.69 18.84
CA THR A 122 -2.66 19.36 18.27
C THR A 122 -4.16 19.13 18.06
N TRP A 123 -5.00 19.45 19.06
CA TRP A 123 -6.44 19.28 18.93
C TRP A 123 -7.10 20.22 17.92
N LEU A 124 -6.62 21.47 17.84
CA LEU A 124 -7.03 22.37 16.78
C LEU A 124 -6.66 21.82 15.41
N PHE A 125 -5.44 21.28 15.27
CA PHE A 125 -5.00 20.66 14.02
C PHE A 125 -5.86 19.44 13.67
N VAL A 126 -6.16 18.54 14.62
CA VAL A 126 -7.07 17.40 14.43
C VAL A 126 -8.43 17.88 13.91
N GLY A 127 -9.05 18.85 14.58
CA GLY A 127 -10.36 19.37 14.16
C GLY A 127 -10.34 19.99 12.77
N THR A 128 -9.31 20.78 12.44
CA THR A 128 -9.15 21.34 11.08
C THR A 128 -8.86 20.26 10.03
N PHE A 129 -8.08 19.24 10.38
CA PHE A 129 -7.75 18.13 9.49
C PHE A 129 -9.00 17.32 9.15
N MET A 130 -9.87 17.03 10.12
CA MET A 130 -11.16 16.38 9.90
C MET A 130 -12.03 17.14 8.89
N LEU A 131 -12.13 18.47 9.03
CA LEU A 131 -12.86 19.30 8.06
C LEU A 131 -12.26 19.24 6.65
N VAL A 132 -10.93 19.28 6.54
CA VAL A 132 -10.23 19.16 5.25
C VAL A 132 -10.39 17.73 4.69
N LEU A 133 -10.39 16.71 5.54
CA LEU A 133 -10.60 15.32 5.16
C LEU A 133 -11.97 15.13 4.50
N MET A 134 -13.02 15.76 5.02
CA MET A 134 -14.34 15.74 4.35
C MET A 134 -14.25 16.26 2.91
N LEU A 135 -13.48 17.32 2.67
CA LEU A 135 -13.28 17.87 1.32
C LEU A 135 -12.52 16.88 0.42
N TYR A 136 -11.45 16.26 0.93
CA TYR A 136 -10.70 15.24 0.20
C TYR A 136 -11.54 14.02 -0.20
N LEU A 137 -12.45 13.61 0.67
CA LEU A 137 -13.28 12.42 0.46
C LEU A 137 -14.57 12.72 -0.34
N ALA A 138 -15.03 13.97 -0.36
CA ALA A 138 -16.28 14.34 -1.06
C ALA A 138 -16.26 14.04 -2.57
N GLY A 139 -15.12 14.28 -3.24
CA GLY A 139 -14.95 13.99 -4.66
C GLY A 139 -15.03 12.49 -4.98
N PRO A 140 -14.14 11.65 -4.39
CA PRO A 140 -14.18 10.19 -4.55
C PRO A 140 -15.55 9.58 -4.24
N PHE A 141 -16.18 10.03 -3.15
CA PHE A 141 -17.54 9.63 -2.79
C PHE A 141 -18.53 9.95 -3.92
N SER A 142 -18.50 11.18 -4.44
CA SER A 142 -19.43 11.65 -5.46
C SER A 142 -19.25 10.90 -6.79
N ILE A 143 -18.01 10.58 -7.19
CA ILE A 143 -17.76 9.79 -8.41
C ILE A 143 -18.39 8.41 -8.26
N CYS A 144 -18.08 7.74 -7.16
CA CYS A 144 -18.57 6.40 -6.85
C CYS A 144 -20.09 6.37 -6.68
N LEU A 145 -20.70 7.41 -6.12
CA LEU A 145 -22.14 7.57 -6.06
C LEU A 145 -22.77 7.67 -7.45
N CYS A 146 -22.20 8.49 -8.34
CA CYS A 146 -22.74 8.65 -9.69
C CYS A 146 -22.61 7.35 -10.52
N LEU A 147 -21.49 6.63 -10.40
CA LEU A 147 -21.29 5.34 -11.06
C LEU A 147 -22.19 4.26 -10.46
N GLY A 148 -22.21 4.14 -9.13
CA GLY A 148 -23.06 3.22 -8.39
C GLY A 148 -24.53 3.42 -8.72
N ASN A 149 -24.96 4.67 -8.97
CA ASN A 149 -26.32 4.99 -9.38
C ASN A 149 -26.72 4.26 -10.67
N ARG A 150 -25.88 4.34 -11.71
CA ARG A 150 -26.14 3.65 -12.98
C ARG A 150 -26.01 2.14 -12.85
N LEU A 151 -25.00 1.66 -12.11
CA LEU A 151 -24.82 0.23 -11.85
C LEU A 151 -26.05 -0.37 -11.17
N GLY A 152 -26.57 0.27 -10.12
CA GLY A 152 -27.78 -0.20 -9.41
C GLY A 152 -29.00 -0.34 -10.33
N GLN A 153 -29.18 0.59 -11.27
CA GLN A 153 -30.26 0.55 -12.26
C GLN A 153 -30.10 -0.59 -13.26
N LEU A 154 -28.86 -0.92 -13.66
CA LEU A 154 -28.57 -2.07 -14.53
C LEU A 154 -28.79 -3.39 -13.79
N PHE A 155 -28.41 -3.48 -12.51
CA PHE A 155 -28.67 -4.63 -11.66
C PHE A 155 -30.16 -4.93 -11.51
N GLY A 156 -31.02 -3.91 -11.45
CA GLY A 156 -32.47 -4.06 -11.39
C GLY A 156 -33.12 -4.62 -12.67
N LYS A 157 -32.41 -4.63 -13.80
CA LYS A 157 -32.91 -5.10 -15.11
C LYS A 157 -32.49 -6.53 -15.46
N MET A 158 -31.70 -7.17 -14.60
CA MET A 158 -31.09 -8.46 -14.88
C MET A 158 -31.30 -9.44 -13.73
N LYS A 159 -31.11 -10.73 -13.98
CA LYS A 159 -31.07 -11.73 -12.90
C LYS A 159 -29.89 -11.41 -11.97
N PRO A 160 -30.06 -11.48 -10.64
CA PRO A 160 -29.04 -11.06 -9.67
C PRO A 160 -27.65 -11.67 -9.92
N LEU A 161 -27.58 -13.00 -10.07
CA LEU A 161 -26.30 -13.69 -10.23
C LEU A 161 -25.62 -13.39 -11.57
N THR A 162 -26.40 -13.16 -12.64
CA THR A 162 -25.88 -12.76 -13.95
C THR A 162 -25.31 -11.34 -13.88
N ALA A 163 -26.06 -10.40 -13.30
CA ALA A 163 -25.59 -9.02 -13.11
C ALA A 163 -24.29 -8.99 -12.29
N TYR A 164 -24.26 -9.74 -11.18
CA TYR A 164 -23.09 -9.80 -10.33
C TYR A 164 -21.88 -10.41 -11.03
N SER A 165 -22.07 -11.46 -11.83
CA SER A 165 -20.97 -12.08 -12.60
C SER A 165 -20.40 -11.13 -13.66
N ILE A 166 -21.25 -10.40 -14.38
CA ILE A 166 -20.80 -9.41 -15.37
C ILE A 166 -20.09 -8.24 -14.67
N ASN A 167 -20.61 -7.78 -13.54
CA ASN A 167 -20.01 -6.72 -12.74
C ASN A 167 -18.60 -7.10 -12.27
N VAL A 168 -18.46 -8.29 -11.67
CA VAL A 168 -17.16 -8.79 -11.21
C VAL A 168 -16.20 -9.05 -12.38
N ALA A 169 -16.68 -9.52 -13.52
CA ALA A 169 -15.85 -9.70 -14.72
C ALA A 169 -15.34 -8.36 -15.28
N GLY A 170 -16.20 -7.33 -15.33
CA GLY A 170 -15.80 -5.98 -15.71
C GLY A 170 -14.78 -5.41 -14.74
N ALA A 171 -15.03 -5.54 -13.43
CA ALA A 171 -14.11 -5.13 -12.37
C ALA A 171 -12.75 -5.84 -12.49
N LEU A 172 -12.72 -7.15 -12.72
CA LEU A 172 -11.48 -7.93 -12.94
C LEU A 172 -10.64 -7.36 -14.09
N VAL A 173 -11.28 -7.06 -15.22
CA VAL A 173 -10.57 -6.46 -16.36
C VAL A 173 -10.11 -5.03 -16.03
N GLY A 174 -10.91 -4.24 -15.31
CA GLY A 174 -10.53 -2.90 -14.85
C GLY A 174 -9.30 -2.92 -13.94
N GLY A 175 -9.28 -3.84 -12.96
CA GLY A 175 -8.17 -4.04 -12.04
C GLY A 175 -6.90 -4.52 -12.75
N ALA A 176 -7.02 -5.48 -13.66
CA ALA A 176 -5.89 -5.97 -14.46
C ALA A 176 -5.30 -4.88 -15.37
N LEU A 177 -6.13 -4.11 -16.08
CA LEU A 177 -5.68 -3.00 -16.92
C LEU A 177 -4.99 -1.91 -16.11
N PHE A 178 -5.57 -1.54 -14.96
CA PHE A 178 -4.93 -0.60 -14.04
C PHE A 178 -3.57 -1.12 -13.55
N GLY A 179 -3.49 -2.42 -13.24
CA GLY A 179 -2.26 -3.17 -12.97
C GLY A 179 -1.17 -2.95 -14.01
N ILE A 180 -1.50 -3.25 -15.26
CA ILE A 180 -0.59 -3.14 -16.41
C ILE A 180 -0.16 -1.70 -16.62
N CYS A 181 -1.09 -0.73 -16.65
CA CYS A 181 -0.74 0.67 -16.85
C CYS A 181 0.14 1.23 -15.73
N SER A 182 -0.09 0.79 -14.48
CA SER A 182 0.75 1.16 -13.34
C SER A 182 2.15 0.56 -13.42
N PHE A 183 2.28 -0.69 -13.89
CA PHE A 183 3.58 -1.32 -14.17
C PHE A 183 4.36 -0.58 -15.26
N LEU A 184 3.66 -0.12 -16.30
CA LEU A 184 4.23 0.72 -17.36
C LEU A 184 4.49 2.18 -16.94
N SER A 185 4.35 2.50 -15.64
CA SER A 185 4.64 3.83 -15.08
C SER A 185 3.81 4.96 -15.69
N PHE A 186 2.55 4.68 -16.08
CA PHE A 186 1.66 5.70 -16.60
C PHE A 186 1.28 6.70 -15.50
N ALA A 187 1.37 7.99 -15.83
CA ALA A 187 0.95 9.09 -14.96
C ALA A 187 -0.58 9.08 -14.76
N PRO A 188 -1.10 9.60 -13.62
CA PRO A 188 -2.53 9.68 -13.34
C PRO A 188 -3.36 10.29 -14.46
N GLY A 189 -2.84 11.32 -15.14
CA GLY A 189 -3.57 11.95 -16.25
C GLY A 189 -3.79 11.02 -17.44
N THR A 190 -2.81 10.19 -17.78
CA THR A 190 -2.96 9.16 -18.83
C THR A 190 -3.93 8.06 -18.40
N LEU A 191 -3.94 7.71 -17.10
CA LEU A 191 -4.86 6.71 -16.56
C LEU A 191 -6.33 7.16 -16.63
N TRP A 192 -6.62 8.47 -16.54
CA TRP A 192 -7.98 9.00 -16.65
C TRP A 192 -8.60 8.88 -18.05
N ILE A 193 -7.80 8.70 -19.10
CA ILE A 193 -8.29 8.68 -20.49
C ILE A 193 -9.31 7.54 -20.69
N LEU A 194 -8.97 6.32 -20.25
CA LEU A 194 -9.83 5.15 -20.47
C LEU A 194 -11.21 5.31 -19.76
N PRO A 195 -11.28 5.61 -18.45
CA PRO A 195 -12.57 5.85 -17.81
C PRO A 195 -13.32 7.06 -18.37
N ALA A 196 -12.62 8.14 -18.73
CA ALA A 196 -13.25 9.33 -19.31
C ALA A 196 -13.93 9.00 -20.66
N VAL A 197 -13.30 8.19 -21.51
CA VAL A 197 -13.91 7.75 -22.78
C VAL A 197 -15.17 6.93 -22.54
N ILE A 198 -15.14 5.98 -21.60
CA ILE A 198 -16.32 5.15 -21.24
C ILE A 198 -17.45 6.04 -20.71
N ILE A 199 -17.15 6.95 -19.78
CA ILE A 199 -18.14 7.87 -19.20
C ILE A 199 -18.71 8.80 -20.27
N ALA A 200 -17.87 9.39 -21.14
CA ALA A 200 -18.32 10.25 -22.22
C ALA A 200 -19.29 9.53 -23.16
N PHE A 201 -18.98 8.29 -23.53
CA PHE A 201 -19.83 7.48 -24.41
C PHE A 201 -21.24 7.28 -23.82
N TYR A 202 -21.34 6.89 -22.55
CA TYR A 202 -22.64 6.68 -21.91
C TYR A 202 -23.36 7.98 -21.53
N LEU A 203 -22.61 9.05 -21.24
CA LEU A 203 -23.18 10.37 -21.00
C LEU A 203 -23.95 10.89 -22.23
N LEU A 204 -23.43 10.65 -23.44
CA LEU A 204 -24.10 11.05 -24.67
C LEU A 204 -25.43 10.32 -24.88
N GLN A 205 -25.59 9.12 -24.31
CA GLN A 205 -26.80 8.30 -24.39
C GLN A 205 -27.87 8.66 -23.34
N VAL A 206 -27.56 9.51 -22.36
CA VAL A 206 -28.53 9.95 -21.34
C VAL A 206 -29.67 10.74 -22.00
N LYS A 207 -30.90 10.21 -21.97
CA LYS A 207 -32.06 10.83 -22.64
C LYS A 207 -32.60 12.08 -21.95
N GLU A 208 -32.40 12.19 -20.64
CA GLU A 208 -32.98 13.27 -19.81
C GLU A 208 -32.20 14.60 -19.86
N ALA A 209 -31.05 14.66 -20.55
CA ALA A 209 -30.20 15.84 -20.63
C ALA A 209 -30.31 16.51 -22.02
N THR A 210 -30.50 17.83 -22.04
CA THR A 210 -30.45 18.63 -23.28
C THR A 210 -29.05 18.62 -23.89
N TYR A 211 -28.94 18.91 -25.19
CA TYR A 211 -27.65 18.97 -25.87
C TYR A 211 -26.67 19.97 -25.23
N SER A 212 -27.15 21.13 -24.77
CA SER A 212 -26.33 22.13 -24.08
C SER A 212 -25.78 21.62 -22.75
N VAL A 213 -26.59 20.90 -21.97
CA VAL A 213 -26.15 20.27 -20.71
C VAL A 213 -25.12 19.18 -20.99
N LYS A 214 -25.34 18.33 -21.99
CA LYS A 214 -24.35 17.30 -22.40
C LYS A 214 -23.02 17.92 -22.83
N ALA A 215 -23.06 18.99 -23.63
CA ALA A 215 -21.87 19.70 -24.06
C ALA A 215 -21.10 20.31 -22.87
N GLY A 216 -21.80 20.94 -21.92
CA GLY A 216 -21.18 21.48 -20.71
C GLY A 216 -20.56 20.40 -19.82
N LEU A 217 -21.22 19.24 -19.67
CA LEU A 217 -20.69 18.11 -18.90
C LEU A 217 -19.49 17.45 -19.59
N LEU A 218 -19.50 17.34 -20.93
CA LEU A 218 -18.36 16.85 -21.69
C LEU A 218 -17.17 17.82 -21.60
N ALA A 219 -17.43 19.13 -21.67
CA ALA A 219 -16.41 20.15 -21.46
C ALA A 219 -15.81 20.06 -20.05
N ALA A 220 -16.63 19.83 -19.01
CA ALA A 220 -16.15 19.60 -17.65
C ALA A 220 -15.28 18.33 -17.56
N LEU A 221 -15.64 17.25 -18.25
CA LEU A 221 -14.84 16.02 -18.28
C LEU A 221 -13.48 16.27 -18.96
N VAL A 222 -13.47 16.94 -20.11
CA VAL A 222 -12.22 17.31 -20.82
C VAL A 222 -11.35 18.22 -19.97
N ALA A 223 -11.95 19.23 -19.33
CA ALA A 223 -11.24 20.13 -18.41
C ALA A 223 -10.64 19.36 -17.22
N SER A 224 -11.36 18.36 -16.69
CA SER A 224 -10.87 17.52 -15.60
C SER A 224 -9.65 16.71 -16.02
N VAL A 225 -9.72 16.03 -17.18
CA VAL A 225 -8.58 15.28 -17.73
C VAL A 225 -7.41 16.22 -18.02
N ALA A 226 -7.65 17.38 -18.62
CA ALA A 226 -6.60 18.37 -18.87
C ALA A 226 -5.93 18.86 -17.57
N ALA A 227 -6.71 19.16 -16.53
CA ALA A 227 -6.21 19.61 -15.24
C ALA A 227 -5.38 18.54 -14.50
N THR A 228 -5.52 17.26 -14.85
CA THR A 228 -4.66 16.20 -14.28
C THR A 228 -3.22 16.25 -14.79
N TYR A 229 -2.97 16.81 -16.00
CA TYR A 229 -1.62 16.98 -16.55
C TYR A 229 -0.91 18.22 -15.99
N TRP A 230 -1.67 19.15 -15.41
CA TRP A 230 -1.09 20.33 -14.79
C TRP A 230 -0.49 19.97 -13.43
N ILE A 231 0.83 20.17 -13.28
CA ILE A 231 1.54 20.04 -12.02
C ILE A 231 1.93 21.47 -11.59
N PRO A 232 1.51 21.95 -10.41
CA PRO A 232 1.86 23.28 -9.95
C PRO A 232 3.37 23.48 -9.87
N ASN A 233 3.86 24.61 -10.38
CA ASN A 233 5.27 24.98 -10.26
C ASN A 233 5.60 25.25 -8.79
N ASP A 234 6.45 24.42 -8.20
CA ASP A 234 7.01 24.66 -6.87
C ASP A 234 8.38 25.35 -7.02
N ALA A 235 8.53 26.52 -6.38
CA ALA A 235 9.79 27.26 -6.34
C ALA A 235 10.95 26.43 -5.75
N LYS A 236 10.66 25.37 -4.99
CA LYS A 236 11.64 24.40 -4.46
C LYS A 236 11.95 23.23 -5.41
N ASN A 237 11.31 23.17 -6.58
CA ASN A 237 11.38 22.10 -7.59
C ASN A 237 11.64 22.61 -9.02
N VAL A 238 12.24 23.80 -9.20
CA VAL A 238 12.41 24.42 -10.54
C VAL A 238 13.17 23.53 -11.55
N ASP A 239 13.98 22.59 -11.08
CA ASP A 239 14.73 21.61 -11.90
C ASP A 239 14.28 20.15 -11.67
N ALA A 240 13.16 19.90 -10.98
CA ALA A 240 12.73 18.55 -10.66
C ALA A 240 12.23 17.79 -11.89
N VAL A 241 12.62 16.53 -12.03
CA VAL A 241 12.03 15.61 -12.99
C VAL A 241 11.08 14.66 -12.25
N THR A 242 9.80 14.69 -12.60
CA THR A 242 8.77 13.84 -11.99
C THR A 242 8.63 12.52 -12.74
N PHE A 243 8.70 11.41 -11.99
CA PHE A 243 8.42 10.06 -12.44
C PHE A 243 7.25 9.47 -11.64
N TRP A 244 6.52 8.55 -12.27
CA TRP A 244 5.41 7.82 -11.65
C TRP A 244 5.77 6.36 -11.52
N SER A 245 6.34 5.96 -10.38
CA SER A 245 6.64 4.55 -10.14
C SER A 245 5.35 3.77 -9.86
N PRO A 246 5.38 2.42 -9.94
CA PRO A 246 4.26 1.60 -9.53
C PRO A 246 3.79 1.86 -8.09
N TYR A 247 4.68 2.36 -7.23
CA TYR A 247 4.42 2.59 -5.81
C TYR A 247 3.99 4.02 -5.51
N GLN A 248 4.63 5.01 -6.14
CA GLN A 248 4.49 6.42 -5.73
C GLN A 248 4.94 7.41 -6.80
N LYS A 249 4.63 8.69 -6.56
CA LYS A 249 5.22 9.82 -7.29
C LYS A 249 6.64 10.06 -6.77
N ILE A 250 7.57 10.23 -7.70
CA ILE A 250 8.99 10.46 -7.42
C ILE A 250 9.44 11.73 -8.12
N ASP A 251 9.88 12.71 -7.36
CA ASP A 251 10.50 13.92 -7.90
C ASP A 251 12.02 13.83 -7.70
N VAL A 252 12.78 13.88 -8.79
CA VAL A 252 14.25 13.84 -8.75
C VAL A 252 14.77 15.25 -8.95
N VAL A 253 15.36 15.83 -7.89
CA VAL A 253 15.87 17.20 -7.88
C VAL A 253 17.39 17.16 -8.00
N PRO A 254 17.98 17.65 -9.10
CA PRO A 254 19.43 17.73 -9.22
C PRO A 254 19.99 18.76 -8.25
N ARG A 255 21.04 18.38 -7.50
CA ARG A 255 21.72 19.25 -6.54
C ARG A 255 23.09 19.63 -7.08
N LYS A 256 23.22 20.93 -7.39
CA LYS A 256 24.43 21.52 -7.95
C LYS A 256 25.08 22.47 -6.94
N LEU A 257 26.41 22.45 -6.86
CA LEU A 257 27.19 23.43 -6.11
C LEU A 257 28.02 24.27 -7.09
N LYS A 258 28.19 25.54 -6.79
CA LYS A 258 29.12 26.41 -7.55
C LYS A 258 30.54 26.09 -7.10
N VAL A 259 31.34 25.61 -8.04
CA VAL A 259 32.74 25.23 -7.81
C VAL A 259 33.62 26.09 -8.71
N ASN A 260 34.75 26.55 -8.17
CA ASN A 260 35.77 27.25 -8.95
C ASN A 260 36.77 26.22 -9.50
N VAL A 261 36.69 25.96 -10.80
CA VAL A 261 37.61 25.09 -11.52
C VAL A 261 38.47 25.96 -12.41
N ASN A 262 39.77 26.04 -12.12
CA ASN A 262 40.75 26.84 -12.89
C ASN A 262 40.38 28.34 -13.07
N GLY A 263 39.80 28.96 -12.06
CA GLY A 263 39.40 30.38 -12.09
C GLY A 263 38.00 30.64 -12.65
N VAL A 264 37.30 29.60 -13.13
CA VAL A 264 35.94 29.69 -13.67
C VAL A 264 34.94 29.07 -12.70
N VAL A 265 33.94 29.85 -12.27
CA VAL A 265 32.87 29.36 -11.41
C VAL A 265 31.81 28.68 -12.26
N GLN A 266 31.64 27.37 -12.08
CA GLN A 266 30.64 26.57 -12.80
C GLN A 266 29.79 25.72 -11.85
N PRO A 267 28.51 25.46 -12.16
CA PRO A 267 27.66 24.59 -11.36
C PRO A 267 27.98 23.11 -11.64
N VAL A 268 28.45 22.40 -10.61
CA VAL A 268 28.76 20.97 -10.68
C VAL A 268 27.68 20.18 -9.95
N LEU A 269 27.14 19.15 -10.60
CA LEU A 269 26.20 18.20 -9.99
C LEU A 269 26.95 17.32 -8.98
N TYR A 270 26.58 17.40 -7.70
CA TYR A 270 27.21 16.59 -6.65
C TYR A 270 26.27 15.53 -6.07
N ALA A 271 24.95 15.72 -6.22
CA ALA A 271 23.95 14.75 -5.79
C ALA A 271 22.66 14.90 -6.60
N VAL A 272 21.81 13.89 -6.52
CA VAL A 272 20.39 13.98 -6.84
C VAL A 272 19.59 13.72 -5.56
N GLU A 273 18.68 14.62 -5.23
CA GLU A 273 17.73 14.40 -4.15
C GLU A 273 16.49 13.74 -4.75
N VAL A 274 16.21 12.52 -4.32
CA VAL A 274 14.96 11.83 -4.67
C VAL A 274 13.96 12.16 -3.59
N ARG A 275 12.81 12.69 -4.00
CA ARG A 275 11.69 13.00 -3.13
C ARG A 275 10.53 12.09 -3.47
N SER A 276 9.79 11.69 -2.44
CA SER A 276 8.50 11.06 -2.62
C SER A 276 7.45 11.79 -1.80
N ASN A 277 6.27 12.03 -2.40
CA ASN A 277 5.15 12.70 -1.75
C ASN A 277 5.56 14.01 -1.06
N TRP A 278 6.36 14.82 -1.77
CA TRP A 278 6.93 16.10 -1.32
C TRP A 278 8.00 16.03 -0.21
N LEU A 279 8.35 14.84 0.29
CA LEU A 279 9.36 14.66 1.32
C LEU A 279 10.67 14.17 0.72
N SER A 280 11.79 14.66 1.25
CA SER A 280 13.12 14.11 0.95
C SER A 280 13.14 12.64 1.36
N TYR A 281 13.33 11.76 0.37
CA TYR A 281 13.26 10.32 0.54
C TYR A 281 14.67 9.73 0.63
N GLN A 282 15.54 10.08 -0.32
CA GLN A 282 16.93 9.63 -0.35
C GLN A 282 17.80 10.59 -1.16
N TRP A 283 19.10 10.44 -1.04
CA TRP A 283 20.08 11.20 -1.81
C TRP A 283 20.97 10.25 -2.59
N GLY A 284 21.02 10.42 -3.91
CA GLY A 284 21.96 9.74 -4.79
C GLY A 284 23.22 10.57 -4.95
N MET A 285 24.28 10.16 -4.27
CA MET A 285 25.59 10.82 -4.27
C MET A 285 26.73 9.80 -4.30
N ASN A 286 27.88 10.22 -4.82
CA ASN A 286 29.16 9.54 -4.63
C ASN A 286 30.00 10.39 -3.67
N ILE A 287 30.02 10.00 -2.40
CA ILE A 287 30.61 10.81 -1.32
C ILE A 287 32.14 10.77 -1.41
N GLY A 288 32.72 9.61 -1.68
CA GLY A 288 34.17 9.42 -1.82
C GLY A 288 34.80 10.29 -2.91
N LYS A 289 34.07 10.58 -3.99
CA LYS A 289 34.57 11.36 -5.13
C LYS A 289 34.17 12.84 -5.13
N LEU A 290 33.60 13.36 -4.04
CA LEU A 290 33.25 14.78 -3.94
C LEU A 290 34.45 15.71 -4.15
N LYS A 291 35.65 15.31 -3.73
CA LYS A 291 36.88 16.10 -3.93
C LYS A 291 37.28 16.18 -5.41
N GLU A 292 37.05 15.10 -6.18
CA GLU A 292 37.31 15.05 -7.62
C GLU A 292 36.38 15.99 -8.40
N LEU A 293 35.18 16.27 -7.85
CA LEU A 293 34.26 17.28 -8.36
C LEU A 293 34.69 18.73 -8.07
N GLY A 294 35.86 18.93 -7.45
CA GLY A 294 36.46 20.23 -7.17
C GLY A 294 35.98 20.90 -5.89
N LEU A 295 35.26 20.20 -5.00
CA LEU A 295 34.84 20.76 -3.71
C LEU A 295 36.06 21.04 -2.82
N ASN A 296 36.04 22.19 -2.14
CA ASN A 296 37.09 22.56 -1.19
C ASN A 296 36.89 21.90 0.19
N ASP A 297 37.90 21.96 1.05
CA ASP A 297 37.86 21.30 2.37
C ASP A 297 36.71 21.80 3.26
N ALA A 298 36.32 23.07 3.16
CA ALA A 298 35.19 23.61 3.91
C ALA A 298 33.85 23.01 3.43
N GLN A 299 33.69 22.81 2.12
CA GLN A 299 32.53 22.15 1.53
C GLN A 299 32.51 20.65 1.87
N LEU A 300 33.65 19.97 1.82
CA LEU A 300 33.76 18.56 2.17
C LEU A 300 33.38 18.30 3.64
N LYS A 301 33.71 19.21 4.55
CA LYS A 301 33.30 19.13 5.97
C LYS A 301 31.78 19.05 6.17
N ILE A 302 30.98 19.63 5.27
CA ILE A 302 29.51 19.56 5.34
C ILE A 302 29.02 18.13 5.15
N PHE A 303 29.72 17.35 4.32
CA PHE A 303 29.37 15.96 4.00
C PHE A 303 30.07 14.94 4.90
N ALA A 304 31.03 15.36 5.73
CA ALA A 304 31.78 14.46 6.60
C ALA A 304 30.88 13.59 7.50
N PRO A 305 29.85 14.13 8.20
CA PRO A 305 28.97 13.28 9.01
C PRO A 305 28.19 12.23 8.20
N ALA A 306 27.82 12.55 6.96
CA ALA A 306 27.17 11.60 6.07
C ALA A 306 28.18 10.53 5.60
N ASN A 307 29.37 10.96 5.17
CA ASN A 307 30.47 10.07 4.78
C ASN A 307 30.80 9.08 5.89
N ASP A 308 30.94 9.57 7.13
CA ASP A 308 31.26 8.76 8.31
C ASP A 308 30.24 7.62 8.45
N ARG A 309 28.94 7.94 8.38
CA ARG A 309 27.85 6.95 8.51
C ARG A 309 27.83 5.93 7.38
N TYR A 310 27.90 6.38 6.13
CA TYR A 310 27.89 5.47 4.98
C TYR A 310 29.17 4.64 4.84
N SER A 311 30.27 5.06 5.47
CA SER A 311 31.54 4.32 5.43
C SER A 311 31.63 3.22 6.49
N ILE A 312 30.86 3.30 7.58
CA ILE A 312 30.94 2.32 8.69
C ILE A 312 30.86 0.87 8.21
N PRO A 313 29.89 0.45 7.36
CA PRO A 313 29.79 -0.95 6.93
C PRO A 313 31.08 -1.48 6.29
N PHE A 314 31.74 -0.64 5.49
CA PHE A 314 32.92 -1.00 4.70
C PHE A 314 34.23 -0.85 5.48
N LEU A 315 34.22 -0.06 6.57
CA LEU A 315 35.33 0.06 7.51
C LEU A 315 35.39 -1.14 8.49
N VAL A 316 34.23 -1.65 8.92
CA VAL A 316 34.18 -2.80 9.85
C VAL A 316 34.45 -4.13 9.14
N ARG A 317 34.16 -4.20 7.84
CA ARG A 317 34.43 -5.36 7.01
C ARG A 317 34.80 -4.93 5.60
N LYS A 318 35.98 -5.37 5.13
CA LYS A 318 36.36 -5.19 3.74
C LYS A 318 35.33 -5.91 2.84
N PRO A 319 34.62 -5.19 1.95
CA PRO A 319 33.59 -5.80 1.12
C PRO A 319 34.22 -6.68 0.04
N LYS A 320 33.80 -7.94 -0.09
CA LYS A 320 34.10 -8.81 -1.23
C LYS A 320 32.82 -9.20 -1.94
N GLU A 321 32.03 -10.09 -1.35
CA GLU A 321 30.66 -10.39 -1.78
C GLU A 321 29.70 -9.64 -0.86
N THR A 322 29.19 -8.53 -1.36
CA THR A 322 28.34 -7.62 -0.58
C THR A 322 26.91 -7.67 -1.07
N LEU A 323 25.96 -7.76 -0.13
CA LEU A 323 24.55 -7.52 -0.39
C LEU A 323 24.18 -6.16 0.19
N ILE A 324 23.61 -5.27 -0.61
CA ILE A 324 23.04 -4.00 -0.15
C ILE A 324 21.54 -4.06 -0.40
N VAL A 325 20.75 -4.06 0.67
CA VAL A 325 19.28 -3.98 0.59
C VAL A 325 18.82 -2.56 0.87
N GLY A 326 17.82 -2.10 0.11
CA GLY A 326 17.48 -0.68 0.10
C GLY A 326 18.54 0.13 -0.62
N ALA A 327 19.15 -0.45 -1.66
CA ALA A 327 20.26 0.18 -2.37
C ALA A 327 19.89 1.55 -2.95
N GLY A 328 18.60 1.77 -3.20
CA GLY A 328 18.06 3.06 -3.55
C GLY A 328 18.66 3.59 -4.85
N SER A 329 18.98 4.87 -4.85
CA SER A 329 19.66 5.57 -5.93
C SER A 329 21.17 5.32 -5.92
N GLY A 330 21.69 4.49 -5.00
CA GLY A 330 23.02 3.87 -5.10
C GLY A 330 24.14 4.50 -4.26
N THR A 331 23.84 5.27 -3.20
CA THR A 331 24.92 5.86 -2.38
C THR A 331 25.74 4.84 -1.61
N ASP A 332 25.12 3.86 -0.95
CA ASP A 332 25.85 2.74 -0.32
C ASP A 332 26.65 1.93 -1.36
N VAL A 333 26.13 1.82 -2.58
CA VAL A 333 26.80 1.12 -3.69
C VAL A 333 28.04 1.89 -4.16
N CYS A 334 27.96 3.22 -4.29
CA CYS A 334 29.12 4.07 -4.56
C CYS A 334 30.20 3.87 -3.49
N GLN A 335 29.82 3.89 -2.21
CA GLN A 335 30.78 3.69 -1.13
C GLN A 335 31.37 2.28 -1.17
N ALA A 336 30.59 1.24 -1.38
CA ALA A 336 31.11 -0.12 -1.54
C ALA A 336 32.15 -0.22 -2.66
N LEU A 337 31.92 0.44 -3.79
CA LEU A 337 32.86 0.51 -4.91
C LEU A 337 34.14 1.28 -4.54
N ASP A 338 34.03 2.38 -3.81
CA ASP A 338 35.18 3.17 -3.34
C ASP A 338 36.04 2.40 -2.31
N PHE A 339 35.45 1.40 -1.63
CA PHE A 339 36.15 0.46 -0.75
C PHE A 339 36.59 -0.84 -1.45
N ASP A 340 36.70 -0.81 -2.78
CA ASP A 340 37.17 -1.92 -3.63
C ASP A 340 36.37 -3.21 -3.46
N ALA A 341 35.05 -3.14 -3.32
CA ALA A 341 34.20 -4.34 -3.36
C ALA A 341 34.48 -5.17 -4.63
N ASP A 342 34.49 -6.50 -4.50
CA ASP A 342 34.69 -7.42 -5.63
C ASP A 342 33.39 -7.60 -6.42
N HIS A 343 32.27 -7.81 -5.72
CA HIS A 343 30.92 -7.96 -6.25
C HIS A 343 29.87 -7.41 -5.29
N ILE A 344 28.86 -6.73 -5.83
CA ILE A 344 27.75 -6.13 -5.09
C ILE A 344 26.42 -6.56 -5.70
N ASP A 345 25.59 -7.25 -4.92
CA ASP A 345 24.17 -7.42 -5.23
C ASP A 345 23.41 -6.26 -4.58
N ALA A 346 22.75 -5.43 -5.41
CA ALA A 346 22.08 -4.20 -4.96
C ALA A 346 20.56 -4.36 -5.14
N VAL A 347 19.85 -4.63 -4.04
CA VAL A 347 18.42 -4.91 -4.03
C VAL A 347 17.64 -3.66 -3.67
N ASP A 348 16.72 -3.27 -4.55
CA ASP A 348 15.72 -2.23 -4.28
C ASP A 348 14.39 -2.60 -4.93
N ILE A 349 13.28 -2.24 -4.29
CA ILE A 349 11.95 -2.64 -4.73
C ILE A 349 11.41 -1.78 -5.88
N ASP A 350 11.92 -0.55 -6.04
CA ASP A 350 11.38 0.42 -6.99
C ASP A 350 12.26 0.52 -8.26
N PRO A 351 11.74 0.09 -9.43
CA PRO A 351 12.52 0.09 -10.67
C PRO A 351 12.89 1.51 -11.14
N ILE A 352 12.09 2.53 -10.80
CA ILE A 352 12.38 3.92 -11.14
C ILE A 352 13.55 4.43 -10.30
N ILE A 353 13.63 4.07 -9.03
CA ILE A 353 14.75 4.44 -8.15
C ILE A 353 16.07 3.83 -8.63
N LEU A 354 16.06 2.54 -9.02
CA LEU A 354 17.22 1.90 -9.65
C LEU A 354 17.61 2.60 -10.96
N SER A 355 16.63 2.96 -11.79
CA SER A 355 16.86 3.73 -13.02
C SER A 355 17.51 5.09 -12.72
N VAL A 356 17.06 5.81 -11.69
CA VAL A 356 17.66 7.09 -11.24
C VAL A 356 19.11 6.88 -10.81
N GLY A 357 19.42 5.82 -10.06
CA GLY A 357 20.81 5.52 -9.70
C GLY A 357 21.69 5.18 -10.92
N LYS A 358 21.09 4.63 -11.98
CA LYS A 358 21.81 4.29 -13.22
C LYS A 358 22.05 5.52 -14.10
N THR A 359 21.07 6.42 -14.21
CA THR A 359 21.08 7.49 -15.22
C THR A 359 21.29 8.89 -14.67
N MET A 360 21.03 9.14 -13.37
CA MET A 360 21.03 10.48 -12.79
C MET A 360 21.92 10.63 -11.55
N ASN A 361 22.23 9.56 -10.81
CA ASN A 361 23.22 9.63 -9.73
C ASN A 361 24.60 9.98 -10.32
N PRO A 362 25.32 11.00 -9.80
CA PRO A 362 26.64 11.39 -10.31
C PRO A 362 27.68 10.27 -10.36
N GLY A 363 27.57 9.27 -9.49
CA GLY A 363 28.47 8.11 -9.46
C GLY A 363 28.11 7.00 -10.45
N HIS A 364 26.90 7.02 -11.03
CA HIS A 364 26.35 5.97 -11.89
C HIS A 364 26.67 4.51 -11.43
N PRO A 365 26.50 4.18 -10.13
CA PRO A 365 27.04 2.95 -9.56
C PRO A 365 26.54 1.67 -10.24
N TYR A 366 25.29 1.68 -10.72
CA TYR A 366 24.66 0.55 -11.40
C TYR A 366 25.18 0.28 -12.83
N LEU A 367 26.10 1.10 -13.35
CA LEU A 367 26.82 0.82 -14.61
C LEU A 367 28.12 0.04 -14.40
N SER A 368 28.58 -0.10 -13.15
CA SER A 368 29.79 -0.86 -12.84
C SER A 368 29.58 -2.35 -13.13
N PRO A 369 30.54 -3.04 -13.78
CA PRO A 369 30.45 -4.49 -14.01
C PRO A 369 30.50 -5.30 -12.71
N LYS A 370 30.88 -4.69 -11.58
CA LYS A 370 30.91 -5.30 -10.26
C LYS A 370 29.55 -5.26 -9.53
N VAL A 371 28.54 -4.62 -10.12
CA VAL A 371 27.24 -4.39 -9.47
C VAL A 371 26.15 -5.10 -10.23
N THR A 372 25.36 -5.92 -9.54
CA THR A 372 24.13 -6.52 -10.04
C THR A 372 22.93 -5.84 -9.39
N PRO A 373 22.25 -4.90 -10.08
CA PRO A 373 21.02 -4.32 -9.58
C PRO A 373 19.88 -5.34 -9.69
N ILE A 374 19.15 -5.53 -8.59
CA ILE A 374 18.06 -6.51 -8.47
C ILE A 374 16.81 -5.75 -8.04
N CYS A 375 15.79 -5.76 -8.90
CA CYS A 375 14.50 -5.15 -8.61
C CYS A 375 13.62 -6.17 -7.86
N ASP A 376 13.72 -6.19 -6.53
CA ASP A 376 12.98 -7.13 -5.69
C ASP A 376 12.70 -6.55 -4.30
N ASP A 377 11.72 -7.11 -3.60
CA ASP A 377 11.49 -6.86 -2.19
C ASP A 377 12.60 -7.51 -1.35
N ALA A 378 13.16 -6.79 -0.37
CA ALA A 378 14.29 -7.29 0.40
C ALA A 378 13.94 -8.54 1.23
N ARG A 379 12.72 -8.61 1.80
CA ARG A 379 12.27 -9.79 2.57
C ARG A 379 12.14 -11.00 1.67
N HIS A 380 11.50 -10.84 0.50
CA HIS A 380 11.39 -11.90 -0.51
C HIS A 380 12.77 -12.36 -1.03
N TYR A 381 13.68 -11.42 -1.27
CA TYR A 381 15.05 -11.74 -1.68
C TYR A 381 15.76 -12.58 -0.61
N PHE A 382 15.60 -12.27 0.68
CA PHE A 382 16.18 -13.09 1.75
C PHE A 382 15.65 -14.52 1.74
N ASP A 383 14.37 -14.72 1.42
CA ASP A 383 13.72 -16.03 1.41
C ASP A 383 14.13 -16.91 0.23
N THR A 384 14.37 -16.29 -0.93
CA THR A 384 14.67 -16.97 -2.20
C THR A 384 16.15 -17.02 -2.55
N CYS A 385 16.99 -16.21 -1.90
CA CYS A 385 18.43 -16.19 -2.14
C CYS A 385 19.15 -17.36 -1.46
N HIS A 386 20.02 -18.03 -2.22
CA HIS A 386 20.90 -19.10 -1.72
C HIS A 386 22.36 -18.68 -1.61
N LYS A 387 22.73 -17.50 -2.13
CA LYS A 387 24.09 -16.96 -2.09
C LYS A 387 24.48 -16.58 -0.65
N LYS A 388 25.77 -16.66 -0.34
CA LYS A 388 26.33 -16.25 0.95
C LYS A 388 27.20 -14.99 0.80
N TYR A 389 27.09 -14.09 1.76
CA TYR A 389 27.74 -12.78 1.75
C TYR A 389 28.70 -12.62 2.92
N ASP A 390 29.79 -11.90 2.71
CA ASP A 390 30.68 -11.47 3.81
C ASP A 390 30.23 -10.15 4.44
N LEU A 391 29.43 -9.36 3.72
CA LEU A 391 28.83 -8.14 4.25
C LEU A 391 27.41 -7.99 3.71
N ILE A 392 26.45 -7.83 4.62
CA ILE A 392 25.06 -7.47 4.30
C ILE A 392 24.79 -6.09 4.89
N VAL A 393 24.41 -5.12 4.05
CA VAL A 393 24.15 -3.73 4.44
C VAL A 393 22.67 -3.42 4.27
N PHE A 394 22.03 -2.91 5.31
CA PHE A 394 20.70 -2.31 5.23
C PHE A 394 20.87 -0.80 5.10
N GLY A 395 20.69 -0.28 3.88
CA GLY A 395 20.95 1.12 3.53
C GLY A 395 19.76 2.02 3.83
N LEU A 396 19.58 2.44 5.09
CA LEU A 396 18.58 3.46 5.49
C LEU A 396 17.16 3.23 4.90
N LEU A 397 16.71 1.98 4.89
CA LEU A 397 15.45 1.53 4.30
C LEU A 397 14.23 2.13 5.04
N ASP A 398 13.57 3.13 4.46
CA ASP A 398 12.27 3.65 4.93
C ASP A 398 11.45 4.04 3.70
N SER A 399 10.38 3.30 3.42
CA SER A 399 9.61 3.43 2.18
C SER A 399 8.62 4.61 2.21
N GLN A 400 8.25 5.11 3.40
CA GLN A 400 7.18 6.10 3.61
C GLN A 400 5.83 5.80 2.92
N THR A 401 5.60 4.55 2.48
CA THR A 401 4.41 4.10 1.73
C THR A 401 3.91 2.76 2.24
N VAL A 402 2.60 2.50 2.14
CA VAL A 402 1.97 1.25 2.60
C VAL A 402 1.76 0.19 1.51
N VAL A 403 1.74 -1.07 1.94
CA VAL A 403 1.50 -2.27 1.14
C VAL A 403 0.07 -2.24 0.61
N GLY A 404 -0.07 -2.25 -0.71
CA GLY A 404 -1.37 -2.25 -1.38
C GLY A 404 -2.25 -1.02 -1.11
N MET A 405 -3.55 -1.15 -1.40
CA MET A 405 -4.52 -0.03 -1.42
C MET A 405 -5.45 0.06 -0.20
N GLY A 406 -5.22 -0.77 0.81
CA GLY A 406 -6.06 -0.79 2.03
C GLY A 406 -5.39 -1.29 3.31
N SER A 407 -4.09 -1.63 3.27
CA SER A 407 -3.32 -2.00 4.47
C SER A 407 -2.77 -0.77 5.18
N SER A 408 -2.63 -0.85 6.50
CA SER A 408 -1.88 0.13 7.29
C SER A 408 -0.37 -0.19 7.41
N ILE A 409 0.09 -1.28 6.82
CA ILE A 409 1.47 -1.79 6.95
C ILE A 409 2.36 -1.13 5.90
N ARG A 410 3.52 -0.59 6.28
CA ARG A 410 4.50 -0.03 5.34
C ARG A 410 5.23 -1.11 4.56
N VAL A 411 5.66 -0.80 3.33
CA VAL A 411 6.35 -1.77 2.46
C VAL A 411 7.62 -2.34 3.10
N ASP A 412 8.33 -1.52 3.88
CA ASP A 412 9.58 -1.89 4.57
C ASP A 412 9.38 -2.58 5.93
N ASN A 413 8.15 -2.66 6.45
CA ASN A 413 7.90 -3.17 7.81
C ASN A 413 8.38 -4.61 8.02
N PHE A 414 8.18 -5.49 7.02
CA PHE A 414 8.56 -6.90 7.12
C PHE A 414 10.08 -7.13 7.07
N VAL A 415 10.87 -6.17 6.58
CA VAL A 415 12.33 -6.28 6.50
C VAL A 415 12.98 -6.25 7.88
N TYR A 416 12.30 -5.66 8.87
CA TYR A 416 12.81 -5.46 10.23
C TYR A 416 12.27 -6.44 11.27
N THR A 417 11.60 -7.52 10.84
CA THR A 417 11.05 -8.53 11.76
C THR A 417 12.12 -9.48 12.29
N LYS A 418 11.83 -10.13 13.43
CA LYS A 418 12.66 -11.20 13.98
C LYS A 418 12.99 -12.27 12.92
N GLN A 419 11.97 -12.73 12.20
CA GLN A 419 12.10 -13.76 11.16
C GLN A 419 12.99 -13.30 10.00
N SER A 420 12.87 -12.04 9.58
CA SER A 420 13.76 -11.45 8.58
C SER A 420 15.22 -11.50 9.05
N PHE A 421 15.52 -11.09 10.28
CA PHE A 421 16.88 -11.14 10.82
C PHE A 421 17.41 -12.57 10.98
N GLU A 422 16.59 -13.51 11.47
CA GLU A 422 16.95 -14.94 11.52
C GLU A 422 17.33 -15.45 10.13
N LYS A 423 16.55 -15.10 9.10
CA LYS A 423 16.84 -15.48 7.73
C LYS A 423 18.12 -14.86 7.19
N VAL A 424 18.33 -13.57 7.42
CA VAL A 424 19.55 -12.84 7.00
C VAL A 424 20.80 -13.47 7.61
N MET A 425 20.76 -13.91 8.87
CA MET A 425 21.86 -14.62 9.51
C MET A 425 22.25 -15.90 8.77
N THR A 426 21.28 -16.59 8.15
CA THR A 426 21.58 -17.77 7.32
C THR A 426 22.32 -17.41 6.04
N LEU A 427 22.22 -16.17 5.53
CA LEU A 427 22.87 -15.72 4.29
C LEU A 427 24.33 -15.27 4.51
N LEU A 428 24.84 -15.29 5.73
CA LEU A 428 26.22 -14.93 6.02
C LEU A 428 27.18 -16.08 5.70
N LYS A 429 28.37 -15.72 5.21
CA LYS A 429 29.58 -16.57 5.31
C LYS A 429 30.00 -16.69 6.79
N PRO A 430 30.86 -17.66 7.17
CA PRO A 430 31.25 -17.88 8.58
C PRO A 430 31.75 -16.64 9.33
N ASP A 431 32.49 -15.75 8.65
CA ASP A 431 32.99 -14.47 9.19
C ASP A 431 32.23 -13.25 8.66
N GLY A 432 31.02 -13.47 8.14
CA GLY A 432 30.18 -12.41 7.58
C GLY A 432 29.58 -11.52 8.66
N LEU A 433 29.31 -10.26 8.31
CA LEU A 433 28.63 -9.30 9.18
C LEU A 433 27.39 -8.72 8.50
N VAL A 434 26.39 -8.41 9.33
CA VAL A 434 25.28 -7.52 8.96
C VAL A 434 25.54 -6.16 9.59
N VAL A 435 25.36 -5.12 8.80
CA VAL A 435 25.40 -3.73 9.26
C VAL A 435 24.10 -3.05 8.87
N LEU A 436 23.28 -2.72 9.87
CA LEU A 436 22.00 -2.04 9.68
C LEU A 436 22.10 -0.61 10.15
N THR A 437 21.91 0.34 9.25
CA THR A 437 21.87 1.76 9.58
C THR A 437 20.44 2.28 9.43
N PHE A 438 19.91 2.90 10.48
CA PHE A 438 18.55 3.43 10.50
C PHE A 438 18.49 4.81 11.16
N GLY A 439 17.72 5.71 10.55
CA GLY A 439 17.43 7.04 11.11
C GLY A 439 16.27 6.96 12.11
N ALA A 440 16.58 6.89 13.41
CA ALA A 440 15.57 6.85 14.47
C ALA A 440 15.62 8.14 15.29
N PRO A 441 14.73 9.12 15.03
CA PRO A 441 14.66 10.33 15.85
C PRO A 441 14.10 10.07 17.26
N TYR A 442 13.45 8.93 17.47
CA TYR A 442 12.94 8.53 18.78
C TYR A 442 13.69 7.28 19.24
N ASP A 443 14.10 7.28 20.52
CA ASP A 443 14.84 6.16 21.09
C ASP A 443 14.03 4.86 20.99
N PHE A 444 12.69 4.88 21.12
CA PHE A 444 11.87 3.67 21.02
C PHE A 444 12.03 2.91 19.70
N LEU A 445 12.30 3.61 18.59
CA LEU A 445 12.52 2.97 17.28
C LEU A 445 13.85 2.21 17.29
N GLY A 446 14.91 2.85 17.78
CA GLY A 446 16.22 2.24 17.89
C GLY A 446 16.25 1.09 18.91
N GLU A 447 15.68 1.33 20.09
CA GLU A 447 15.52 0.33 21.15
C GLU A 447 14.75 -0.90 20.67
N ARG A 448 13.66 -0.73 19.90
CA ARG A 448 12.91 -1.87 19.35
C ARG A 448 13.73 -2.67 18.36
N LEU A 449 14.46 -2.02 17.44
CA LEU A 449 15.35 -2.70 16.51
C LEU A 449 16.43 -3.47 17.27
N PHE A 450 17.06 -2.86 18.27
CA PHE A 450 18.03 -3.52 19.14
C PHE A 450 17.47 -4.80 19.78
N CYS A 451 16.29 -4.71 20.42
CA CYS A 451 15.68 -5.85 21.09
C CYS A 451 15.26 -6.94 20.09
N THR A 452 14.76 -6.55 18.91
CA THR A 452 14.36 -7.50 17.88
C THR A 452 15.57 -8.23 17.30
N ILE A 453 16.67 -7.54 17.03
CA ILE A 453 17.93 -8.15 16.58
C ILE A 453 18.45 -9.10 17.66
N LYS A 454 18.49 -8.66 18.93
CA LYS A 454 18.97 -9.47 20.05
C LYS A 454 18.17 -10.77 20.21
N GLU A 455 16.85 -10.69 20.07
CA GLU A 455 15.97 -11.85 20.13
C GLU A 455 16.17 -12.79 18.93
N ALA A 456 16.40 -12.25 17.73
CA ALA A 456 16.63 -13.03 16.52
C ALA A 456 17.98 -13.76 16.50
N THR A 457 19.04 -13.11 17.00
CA THR A 457 20.41 -13.65 16.98
C THR A 457 20.79 -14.42 18.25
N GLY A 458 20.09 -14.17 19.35
CA GLY A 458 20.41 -14.69 20.69
C GLY A 458 21.50 -13.92 21.43
N TYR A 459 22.03 -12.83 20.88
CA TYR A 459 23.06 -11.98 21.50
C TYR A 459 22.90 -10.50 21.13
N ALA A 460 23.41 -9.60 21.96
CA ALA A 460 23.27 -8.17 21.71
C ALA A 460 24.14 -7.72 20.51
N PRO A 461 23.61 -6.92 19.56
CA PRO A 461 24.41 -6.29 18.53
C PRO A 461 25.29 -5.19 19.13
N ILE A 462 26.38 -4.83 18.45
CA ILE A 462 27.11 -3.60 18.72
C ILE A 462 26.31 -2.44 18.14
N VAL A 463 26.15 -1.36 18.91
CA VAL A 463 25.42 -0.17 18.47
C VAL A 463 26.37 1.03 18.38
N ILE A 464 26.38 1.69 17.23
CA ILE A 464 27.10 2.94 17.00
C ILE A 464 26.07 4.06 16.81
N ARG A 465 26.28 5.20 17.49
CA ARG A 465 25.45 6.40 17.41
C ARG A 465 26.28 7.63 17.06
N GLY A 466 25.62 8.63 16.49
CA GLY A 466 26.21 9.96 16.28
C GLY A 466 26.12 10.85 17.51
N HIS A 467 27.19 11.60 17.81
CA HIS A 467 27.25 12.61 18.87
C HIS A 467 26.35 13.82 18.58
N GLU A 468 26.21 14.20 17.31
CA GLU A 468 25.45 15.38 16.92
C GLU A 468 24.08 15.00 16.33
N SER A 469 23.02 15.64 16.84
CA SER A 469 21.65 15.57 16.30
C SER A 469 21.53 16.39 15.01
N ASN A 470 22.37 16.12 14.01
CA ASN A 470 22.55 16.98 12.85
C ASN A 470 21.47 16.83 11.78
N TYR A 471 20.22 16.98 12.18
CA TYR A 471 19.07 17.41 11.38
C TYR A 471 17.87 17.27 12.34
N GLN A 472 17.47 18.36 13.03
CA GLN A 472 16.22 18.39 13.81
C GLN A 472 16.08 17.30 14.91
N GLY A 473 17.13 16.98 15.68
CA GLY A 473 17.00 16.00 16.77
C GLY A 473 17.10 14.52 16.37
N ARG A 474 17.53 14.21 15.13
CA ARG A 474 17.63 12.83 14.63
C ARG A 474 18.89 12.12 15.12
N HIS A 475 18.73 10.96 15.77
CA HIS A 475 19.84 10.04 16.06
C HIS A 475 19.93 8.97 14.96
N GLY A 476 21.11 8.83 14.35
CA GLY A 476 21.40 7.67 13.50
C GLY A 476 21.84 6.51 14.38
N PHE A 477 21.26 5.34 14.18
CA PHE A 477 21.68 4.10 14.82
C PHE A 477 22.27 3.17 13.77
N THR A 478 23.46 2.64 14.06
CA THR A 478 24.08 1.58 13.27
C THR A 478 24.28 0.36 14.14
N TYR A 479 23.64 -0.75 13.76
CA TYR A 479 23.73 -2.05 14.43
C TYR A 479 24.66 -2.96 13.66
N ILE A 480 25.60 -3.59 14.36
CA ILE A 480 26.53 -4.56 13.78
C ILE A 480 26.34 -5.89 14.50
N PHE A 481 26.10 -6.94 13.72
CA PHE A 481 25.93 -8.29 14.25
C PHE A 481 26.44 -9.34 13.26
N GLY A 482 26.90 -10.46 13.81
CA GLY A 482 27.47 -11.59 13.10
C GLY A 482 28.28 -12.43 14.06
N LYS A 483 28.86 -13.54 13.59
CA LYS A 483 29.61 -14.47 14.45
C LYS A 483 30.77 -13.79 15.20
N ALA A 484 31.51 -12.91 14.54
CA ALA A 484 32.59 -12.16 15.19
C ALA A 484 32.12 -11.23 16.32
N VAL A 485 30.86 -10.75 16.26
CA VAL A 485 30.24 -9.96 17.35
C VAL A 485 29.83 -10.88 18.49
N GLN A 486 29.20 -12.02 18.17
CA GLN A 486 28.82 -13.03 19.15
C GLN A 486 30.02 -13.52 19.97
N ASP A 487 31.13 -13.82 19.29
CA ASP A 487 32.35 -14.34 19.90
C ASP A 487 33.19 -13.24 20.59
N GLY A 488 32.78 -11.96 20.49
CA GLY A 488 33.53 -10.83 21.03
C GLY A 488 34.88 -10.59 20.35
N THR A 489 35.07 -11.11 19.14
CA THR A 489 36.34 -11.05 18.39
C THR A 489 36.40 -9.88 17.41
N LEU A 490 35.26 -9.26 17.08
CA LEU A 490 35.22 -8.10 16.19
C LEU A 490 35.97 -6.91 16.79
N LYS A 491 37.01 -6.46 16.10
CA LYS A 491 37.72 -5.21 16.42
C LYS A 491 37.16 -4.09 15.56
N LEU A 492 36.51 -3.13 16.21
CA LEU A 492 36.04 -1.94 15.51
C LEU A 492 37.23 -1.07 15.06
N PRO A 493 37.15 -0.46 13.86
CA PRO A 493 38.10 0.56 13.46
C PRO A 493 37.97 1.79 14.38
N PRO A 494 39.00 2.66 14.43
CA PRO A 494 38.86 3.96 15.07
C PRO A 494 37.66 4.70 14.50
N LEU A 495 36.68 5.00 15.35
CA LEU A 495 35.49 5.71 14.92
C LEU A 495 35.81 7.20 14.74
N PRO A 496 35.26 7.85 13.71
CA PRO A 496 35.28 9.31 13.59
C PRO A 496 34.74 9.96 14.88
N SER A 497 35.25 11.15 15.23
CA SER A 497 34.81 11.87 16.44
C SER A 497 33.32 12.21 16.47
N SER A 498 32.64 12.10 15.33
CA SER A 498 31.19 12.27 15.18
C SER A 498 30.39 11.06 15.68
N LEU A 499 31.03 9.91 15.93
CA LEU A 499 30.40 8.63 16.25
C LEU A 499 30.96 8.04 17.56
N TYR A 500 30.12 7.31 18.30
CA TYR A 500 30.52 6.56 19.50
C TYR A 500 29.76 5.24 19.59
N VAL A 501 30.32 4.29 20.34
CA VAL A 501 29.63 3.02 20.67
C VAL A 501 28.68 3.27 21.83
N ASP A 502 27.38 3.04 21.61
CA ASP A 502 26.37 3.10 22.66
C ASP A 502 26.22 1.70 23.29
N PRO A 503 26.46 1.55 24.61
CA PRO A 503 26.33 0.26 25.29
C PRO A 503 24.87 -0.19 25.46
N MET A 504 23.88 0.67 25.17
CA MET A 504 22.45 0.33 25.24
C MET A 504 22.04 -0.22 26.62
N THR A 505 22.50 0.42 27.70
CA THR A 505 22.35 -0.08 29.08
C THR A 505 20.94 0.06 29.65
N ASN A 506 20.16 1.03 29.18
CA ASN A 506 18.83 1.36 29.70
C ASN A 506 17.71 1.18 28.66
N VAL A 507 17.81 0.14 27.83
CA VAL A 507 16.84 -0.13 26.75
C VAL A 507 15.49 -0.59 27.31
N LYS A 508 14.40 0.02 26.83
CA LYS A 508 13.05 -0.48 27.07
C LYS A 508 12.62 -1.31 25.87
N CYS A 509 12.73 -2.63 26.00
CA CYS A 509 12.19 -3.54 25.00
C CYS A 509 10.65 -3.48 25.05
N GLY A 510 10.06 -2.63 24.22
CA GLY A 510 8.64 -2.66 23.93
C GLY A 510 8.24 -3.92 23.14
N ARG A 511 7.12 -3.88 22.44
CA ARG A 511 6.70 -5.01 21.60
C ARG A 511 7.71 -5.26 20.46
N LEU A 512 8.16 -6.51 20.34
CA LEU A 512 9.10 -6.95 19.30
C LEU A 512 8.43 -6.99 17.92
N LEU A 513 9.24 -6.79 16.87
CA LEU A 513 8.77 -6.89 15.49
C LEU A 513 8.77 -8.35 15.05
N THR A 514 7.62 -8.81 14.58
CA THR A 514 7.43 -10.17 14.05
C THR A 514 6.64 -10.11 12.77
N ASP A 515 6.65 -11.18 11.98
CA ASP A 515 5.81 -11.25 10.76
C ASP A 515 4.30 -11.13 11.07
N ASP A 516 3.85 -11.41 12.30
CA ASP A 516 2.48 -11.16 12.76
C ASP A 516 2.24 -9.72 13.24
N TRP A 517 3.29 -9.05 13.72
CA TRP A 517 3.22 -7.66 14.21
C TRP A 517 4.45 -6.88 13.71
N PRO A 518 4.44 -6.38 12.47
CA PRO A 518 5.62 -5.77 11.85
C PRO A 518 5.68 -4.24 11.99
N TYR A 519 4.93 -3.64 12.93
CA TYR A 519 4.69 -2.20 13.01
C TYR A 519 5.85 -1.41 13.65
N LEU A 520 6.98 -1.26 12.95
CA LEU A 520 8.15 -0.50 13.43
C LEU A 520 7.79 0.93 13.86
N TYR A 521 7.00 1.63 13.05
CA TYR A 521 6.69 3.05 13.24
C TYR A 521 5.60 3.34 14.27
N LEU A 522 4.95 2.30 14.80
CA LEU A 522 3.87 2.44 15.77
C LEU A 522 4.43 2.42 17.19
N ASN A 523 4.06 3.39 18.01
CA ASN A 523 4.31 3.35 19.44
C ASN A 523 3.26 2.43 20.12
N PRO A 524 3.65 1.28 20.72
CA PRO A 524 2.74 0.32 21.31
C PRO A 524 2.12 0.79 22.64
N ASP A 525 2.72 1.79 23.29
CA ASP A 525 2.34 2.20 24.65
C ASP A 525 1.19 3.24 24.67
N GLY A 526 0.58 3.53 23.52
CA GLY A 526 -0.48 4.54 23.40
C GLY A 526 -1.59 4.18 22.42
N ILE A 527 -2.81 4.60 22.75
CA ILE A 527 -3.95 4.58 21.82
C ILE A 527 -3.92 5.87 20.99
N ASP A 528 -4.03 5.75 19.67
CA ASP A 528 -4.03 6.91 18.77
C ASP A 528 -5.40 7.59 18.73
N ILE A 529 -5.69 8.41 19.74
CA ILE A 529 -6.99 9.08 19.87
C ILE A 529 -7.35 9.89 18.60
N PRO A 530 -6.44 10.70 18.00
CA PRO A 530 -6.72 11.36 16.73
C PRO A 530 -7.15 10.43 15.60
N TYR A 531 -6.50 9.26 15.49
CA TYR A 531 -6.89 8.28 14.49
C TYR A 531 -8.30 7.73 14.74
N ILE A 532 -8.62 7.40 16.00
CA ILE A 532 -9.96 6.93 16.37
C ILE A 532 -11.03 7.99 16.07
N LEU A 533 -10.75 9.28 16.31
CA LEU A 533 -11.67 10.37 15.97
C LEU A 533 -11.94 10.45 14.46
N VAL A 534 -10.90 10.30 13.64
CA VAL A 534 -11.05 10.27 12.18
C VAL A 534 -11.81 9.03 11.72
N VAL A 535 -11.51 7.84 12.26
CA VAL A 535 -12.29 6.62 11.97
C VAL A 535 -13.75 6.82 12.35
N ALA A 536 -14.03 7.40 13.52
CA ALA A 536 -15.39 7.70 13.96
C ALA A 536 -16.08 8.69 13.02
N GLU A 537 -15.41 9.74 12.57
CA GLU A 537 -15.93 10.67 11.56
C GLU A 537 -16.31 9.95 10.27
N VAL A 538 -15.40 9.15 9.70
CA VAL A 538 -15.65 8.41 8.47
C VAL A 538 -16.84 7.45 8.64
N LEU A 539 -16.92 6.74 9.77
CA LEU A 539 -18.05 5.85 10.07
C LEU A 539 -19.37 6.61 10.26
N LEU A 540 -19.36 7.76 10.91
CA LEU A 540 -20.55 8.60 11.10
C LEU A 540 -21.03 9.20 9.78
N LEU A 541 -20.12 9.67 8.92
CA LEU A 541 -20.45 10.13 7.57
C LEU A 541 -21.00 8.99 6.71
N SER A 542 -20.41 7.79 6.82
CA SER A 542 -20.90 6.59 6.15
C SER A 542 -22.31 6.23 6.60
N LEU A 543 -22.55 6.20 7.91
CA LEU A 543 -23.86 5.94 8.50
C LEU A 543 -24.88 6.99 8.07
N TYR A 544 -24.50 8.27 8.07
CA TYR A 544 -25.34 9.35 7.60
C TYR A 544 -25.69 9.18 6.13
N ALA A 545 -24.72 8.94 5.25
CA ALA A 545 -24.95 8.74 3.81
C ALA A 545 -25.85 7.52 3.54
N GLY A 546 -25.61 6.42 4.27
CA GLY A 546 -26.37 5.17 4.19
C GLY A 546 -27.67 5.11 4.99
N ARG A 547 -28.04 6.15 5.74
CA ARG A 547 -29.13 6.10 6.74
C ARG A 547 -30.47 5.61 6.19
N LYS A 548 -30.81 5.99 4.96
CA LYS A 548 -32.07 5.58 4.30
C LYS A 548 -32.09 4.09 3.93
N LEU A 549 -30.91 3.49 3.79
CA LEU A 549 -30.72 2.08 3.51
C LEU A 549 -30.68 1.28 4.83
N LEU A 550 -29.81 1.68 5.75
CA LEU A 550 -29.46 0.92 6.96
C LEU A 550 -30.54 0.95 8.05
N PHE A 551 -31.27 2.05 8.21
CA PHE A 551 -32.33 2.17 9.23
C PHE A 551 -33.72 1.74 8.74
N THR A 552 -33.75 0.84 7.76
CA THR A 552 -34.98 0.14 7.37
C THR A 552 -35.26 -1.01 8.34
N PRO A 553 -36.50 -1.56 8.39
CA PRO A 553 -36.79 -2.70 9.26
C PRO A 553 -35.81 -3.86 9.05
N PHE A 554 -35.45 -4.53 10.15
CA PHE A 554 -34.46 -5.60 10.13
C PHE A 554 -34.87 -6.72 9.17
N GLU A 555 -34.10 -6.88 8.10
CA GLU A 555 -34.26 -7.97 7.14
C GLU A 555 -33.06 -8.93 7.30
N PRO A 556 -33.28 -10.16 7.80
CA PRO A 556 -32.18 -11.09 8.11
C PRO A 556 -31.24 -11.34 6.91
N ARG A 557 -31.77 -11.37 5.69
CA ARG A 557 -30.96 -11.60 4.47
C ARG A 557 -30.03 -10.42 4.17
N SER A 558 -30.51 -9.19 4.30
CA SER A 558 -29.69 -7.98 4.09
C SER A 558 -28.57 -7.86 5.13
N TRP A 559 -28.86 -8.18 6.39
CA TRP A 559 -27.86 -8.20 7.46
C TRP A 559 -26.87 -9.37 7.36
N GLN A 560 -27.31 -10.54 6.87
CA GLN A 560 -26.40 -11.62 6.48
C GLN A 560 -25.34 -11.10 5.50
N LEU A 561 -25.75 -10.39 4.44
CA LEU A 561 -24.82 -9.85 3.44
C LEU A 561 -23.92 -8.73 3.99
N PHE A 562 -24.43 -7.90 4.90
CA PHE A 562 -23.64 -6.90 5.59
C PHE A 562 -22.49 -7.54 6.38
N PHE A 563 -22.78 -8.51 7.25
CA PHE A 563 -21.74 -9.18 8.03
C PHE A 563 -20.77 -9.99 7.15
N GLN A 564 -21.25 -10.58 6.06
CA GLN A 564 -20.39 -11.22 5.07
C GLN A 564 -19.43 -10.23 4.41
N GLY A 565 -19.89 -9.02 4.06
CA GLY A 565 -19.03 -7.98 3.49
C GLY A 565 -17.93 -7.55 4.46
N ALA A 566 -18.28 -7.35 5.73
CA ALA A 566 -17.32 -7.00 6.78
C ALA A 566 -16.26 -8.09 6.98
N ALA A 567 -16.69 -9.35 7.06
CA ALA A 567 -15.78 -10.48 7.24
C ALA A 567 -14.90 -10.73 6.01
N PHE A 568 -15.48 -10.61 4.81
CA PHE A 568 -14.77 -10.77 3.54
C PHE A 568 -13.65 -9.74 3.39
N MET A 569 -13.92 -8.47 3.68
CA MET A 569 -12.92 -7.40 3.61
C MET A 569 -11.70 -7.70 4.51
N LEU A 570 -11.93 -8.22 5.72
CA LEU A 570 -10.84 -8.60 6.62
C LEU A 570 -10.02 -9.79 6.10
N LEU A 571 -10.68 -10.81 5.53
CA LEU A 571 -9.98 -11.94 4.90
C LEU A 571 -9.14 -11.47 3.71
N GLU A 572 -9.65 -10.55 2.90
CA GLU A 572 -8.94 -9.99 1.76
C GLU A 572 -7.69 -9.19 2.20
N LEU A 573 -7.84 -8.26 3.14
CA LEU A 573 -6.71 -7.45 3.64
C LEU A 573 -5.63 -8.31 4.32
N GLN A 574 -6.06 -9.35 5.04
CA GLN A 574 -5.13 -10.31 5.60
C GLN A 574 -4.40 -11.11 4.50
N ALA A 575 -5.12 -11.57 3.46
CA ALA A 575 -4.52 -12.30 2.35
C ALA A 575 -3.45 -11.46 1.64
N ILE A 576 -3.70 -10.16 1.42
CA ILE A 576 -2.70 -9.23 0.87
C ILE A 576 -1.45 -9.20 1.77
N SER A 577 -1.63 -9.05 3.08
CA SER A 577 -0.51 -8.95 4.03
C SER A 577 0.31 -10.25 4.12
N ARG A 578 -0.36 -11.41 4.13
CA ARG A 578 0.31 -12.72 4.16
C ARG A 578 1.02 -13.05 2.85
N LEU A 579 0.40 -12.76 1.72
CA LEU A 579 0.99 -13.05 0.41
C LEU A 579 2.12 -12.07 0.06
N ALA A 580 2.15 -10.88 0.67
CA ALA A 580 3.31 -9.99 0.63
C ALA A 580 4.57 -10.62 1.25
N LEU A 581 4.45 -11.48 2.28
CA LEU A 581 5.60 -12.23 2.80
C LEU A 581 6.08 -13.32 1.84
N VAL A 582 5.17 -13.89 1.04
CA VAL A 582 5.46 -15.03 0.15
C VAL A 582 6.05 -14.57 -1.19
N TRP A 583 5.51 -13.50 -1.75
CA TRP A 583 5.83 -12.99 -3.11
C TRP A 583 6.48 -11.60 -3.09
N GLY A 584 6.81 -11.08 -1.90
CA GLY A 584 7.28 -9.71 -1.70
C GLY A 584 6.13 -8.70 -1.64
N ALA A 585 6.37 -7.60 -0.91
CA ALA A 585 5.41 -6.50 -0.72
C ALA A 585 5.29 -5.59 -1.97
N THR A 586 5.28 -6.20 -3.15
CA THR A 586 5.29 -5.50 -4.43
C THR A 586 3.89 -5.07 -4.86
N TRP A 587 3.82 -4.07 -5.74
CA TRP A 587 2.57 -3.73 -6.42
C TRP A 587 2.01 -4.94 -7.18
N LEU A 588 2.87 -5.69 -7.87
CA LEU A 588 2.45 -6.84 -8.66
C LEU A 588 1.74 -7.88 -7.79
N THR A 589 2.28 -8.19 -6.61
CA THR A 589 1.67 -9.10 -5.63
C THR A 589 0.26 -8.62 -5.25
N THR A 590 0.11 -7.34 -4.89
CA THR A 590 -1.20 -6.78 -4.52
C THR A 590 -2.20 -6.88 -5.69
N SER A 591 -1.76 -6.54 -6.90
CA SER A 591 -2.61 -6.62 -8.11
C SER A 591 -3.06 -8.06 -8.40
N ILE A 592 -2.15 -9.03 -8.29
CA ILE A 592 -2.46 -10.45 -8.46
C ILE A 592 -3.46 -10.92 -7.39
N VAL A 593 -3.29 -10.49 -6.14
CA VAL A 593 -4.20 -10.86 -5.04
C VAL A 593 -5.61 -10.32 -5.31
N ILE A 594 -5.77 -9.02 -5.60
CA ILE A 594 -7.08 -8.41 -5.89
C ILE A 594 -7.76 -9.11 -7.08
N ASN A 595 -7.02 -9.34 -8.18
CA ASN A 595 -7.59 -10.02 -9.35
C ASN A 595 -7.88 -11.51 -9.05
N GLY A 596 -7.07 -12.17 -8.24
CA GLY A 596 -7.29 -13.54 -7.79
C GLY A 596 -8.55 -13.67 -6.93
N VAL A 597 -8.81 -12.70 -6.07
CA VAL A 597 -10.04 -12.59 -5.27
C VAL A 597 -11.27 -12.48 -6.18
N LEU A 598 -11.23 -11.57 -7.16
CA LEU A 598 -12.32 -11.41 -8.13
C LEU A 598 -12.53 -12.67 -8.98
N LEU A 599 -11.45 -13.36 -9.36
CA LEU A 599 -11.53 -14.65 -10.06
C LEU A 599 -12.19 -15.74 -9.20
N MET A 600 -11.87 -15.79 -7.90
CA MET A 600 -12.50 -16.72 -6.95
C MET A 600 -13.99 -16.43 -6.78
N ILE A 601 -14.40 -15.16 -6.80
CA ILE A 601 -15.82 -14.76 -6.81
C ILE A 601 -16.50 -15.23 -8.10
N LEU A 602 -15.88 -15.04 -9.26
CA LEU A 602 -16.43 -15.54 -10.53
C LEU A 602 -16.57 -17.06 -10.55
N LEU A 603 -15.57 -17.77 -10.01
CA LEU A 603 -15.61 -19.22 -9.86
C LEU A 603 -16.75 -19.64 -8.93
N ALA A 604 -16.93 -18.97 -7.79
CA ALA A 604 -18.05 -19.22 -6.89
C ALA A 604 -19.40 -19.00 -7.58
N ASN A 605 -19.56 -17.88 -8.30
CA ASN A 605 -20.77 -17.58 -9.07
C ASN A 605 -21.06 -18.66 -10.12
N PHE A 606 -20.03 -19.12 -10.85
CA PHE A 606 -20.16 -20.18 -11.84
C PHE A 606 -20.61 -21.51 -11.21
N ILE A 607 -19.98 -21.91 -10.09
CA ILE A 607 -20.33 -23.12 -9.35
C ILE A 607 -21.79 -23.05 -8.88
N VAL A 608 -22.21 -21.92 -8.29
CA VAL A 608 -23.59 -21.72 -7.82
C VAL A 608 -24.57 -21.70 -8.99
N ALA A 609 -24.23 -21.05 -10.11
CA ALA A 609 -25.08 -21.04 -11.30
C ALA A 609 -25.30 -22.47 -11.86
N ARG A 610 -24.29 -23.34 -11.79
CA ARG A 610 -24.35 -24.70 -12.33
C ARG A 610 -25.01 -25.72 -11.38
N PHE A 611 -24.79 -25.57 -10.07
CA PHE A 611 -25.17 -26.55 -9.04
C PHE A 611 -26.11 -25.99 -7.96
N LYS A 612 -26.85 -24.92 -8.28
CA LYS A 612 -27.71 -24.17 -7.35
C LYS A 612 -28.51 -25.06 -6.38
N THR A 613 -29.38 -25.93 -6.92
CA THR A 613 -30.28 -26.77 -6.13
C THR A 613 -29.54 -27.69 -5.15
N GLN A 614 -28.39 -28.22 -5.56
CA GLN A 614 -27.59 -29.13 -4.75
C GLN A 614 -26.92 -28.37 -3.60
N LEU A 615 -26.38 -27.19 -3.87
CA LEU A 615 -25.74 -26.34 -2.87
C LEU A 615 -26.75 -25.73 -1.89
N GLU A 616 -27.91 -25.29 -2.35
CA GLU A 616 -29.00 -24.79 -1.49
C GLU A 616 -29.49 -25.89 -0.53
N SER A 617 -29.67 -27.12 -1.02
CA SER A 617 -30.08 -28.25 -0.16
C SER A 617 -29.04 -28.59 0.93
N LYS A 618 -27.77 -28.24 0.68
CA LYS A 618 -26.61 -28.53 1.54
C LYS A 618 -25.94 -27.26 2.06
N GLU A 619 -26.65 -26.14 2.16
CA GLU A 619 -26.05 -24.84 2.49
C GLU A 619 -25.32 -24.87 3.84
N SER A 620 -25.82 -25.64 4.82
CA SER A 620 -25.15 -25.84 6.11
C SER A 620 -23.77 -26.51 5.99
N LEU A 621 -23.55 -27.38 5.00
CA LEU A 621 -22.23 -27.95 4.71
C LEU A 621 -21.30 -26.92 4.06
N VAL A 622 -21.83 -26.00 3.25
CA VAL A 622 -21.04 -24.90 2.67
C VAL A 622 -20.55 -23.94 3.76
N TRP A 623 -21.42 -23.63 4.75
CA TRP A 623 -21.01 -22.89 5.95
C TRP A 623 -19.94 -23.62 6.76
N MET A 624 -20.12 -24.93 7.00
CA MET A 624 -19.12 -25.74 7.70
C MET A 624 -17.78 -25.74 6.95
N PHE A 625 -17.81 -25.88 5.63
CA PHE A 625 -16.64 -25.80 4.77
C PHE A 625 -15.90 -24.47 4.95
N LEU A 626 -16.61 -23.34 4.94
CA LEU A 626 -16.01 -22.02 5.20
C LEU A 626 -15.31 -21.93 6.56
N PHE A 627 -15.95 -22.38 7.64
CA PHE A 627 -15.31 -22.32 8.95
C PHE A 627 -14.07 -23.21 9.01
N VAL A 628 -14.14 -24.43 8.46
CA VAL A 628 -13.00 -25.37 8.42
C VAL A 628 -11.81 -24.77 7.66
N ILE A 629 -12.03 -24.18 6.48
CA ILE A 629 -10.93 -23.57 5.70
C ILE A 629 -10.39 -22.30 6.35
N ILE A 630 -11.21 -21.50 7.04
CA ILE A 630 -10.74 -20.34 7.80
C ILE A 630 -9.83 -20.80 8.96
N PHE A 631 -10.26 -21.79 9.74
CA PHE A 631 -9.43 -22.34 10.82
C PHE A 631 -8.16 -23.01 10.27
N GLY A 632 -8.25 -23.74 9.15
CA GLY A 632 -7.09 -24.32 8.47
C GLY A 632 -6.09 -23.25 8.01
N SER A 633 -6.56 -22.13 7.48
CA SER A 633 -5.71 -20.99 7.11
C SER A 633 -5.10 -20.30 8.34
N TYR A 634 -5.84 -20.17 9.45
CA TYR A 634 -5.35 -19.56 10.68
C TYR A 634 -4.17 -20.33 11.29
N PHE A 635 -4.28 -21.66 11.36
CA PHE A 635 -3.24 -22.54 11.94
C PHE A 635 -2.16 -22.98 10.93
N LEU A 636 -2.14 -22.42 9.72
CA LEU A 636 -1.16 -22.79 8.70
C LEU A 636 0.26 -22.40 9.13
N PRO A 637 1.20 -23.36 9.31
CA PRO A 637 2.58 -23.03 9.61
C PRO A 637 3.30 -22.60 8.33
N MET A 638 3.21 -21.30 7.97
CA MET A 638 3.68 -20.78 6.68
C MET A 638 5.15 -21.14 6.40
N ASP A 639 6.05 -20.90 7.35
CA ASP A 639 7.49 -21.18 7.18
C ASP A 639 7.76 -22.66 6.92
N ALA A 640 7.06 -23.55 7.62
CA ALA A 640 7.19 -24.98 7.43
C ALA A 640 6.71 -25.42 6.05
N VAL A 641 5.60 -24.85 5.56
CA VAL A 641 5.05 -25.18 4.22
C VAL A 641 5.92 -24.61 3.10
N LEU A 642 6.44 -23.39 3.25
CA LEU A 642 7.33 -22.77 2.27
C LEU A 642 8.61 -23.59 2.07
N HIS A 643 9.17 -24.12 3.16
CA HIS A 643 10.43 -24.87 3.12
C HIS A 643 10.27 -26.40 3.04
N ALA A 644 9.03 -26.92 3.02
CA ALA A 644 8.76 -28.36 2.95
C ALA A 644 9.32 -29.02 1.68
N PHE A 645 9.50 -28.25 0.60
CA PHE A 645 9.93 -28.74 -0.72
C PHE A 645 11.40 -28.42 -1.05
N GLY A 646 12.22 -28.10 -0.04
CA GLY A 646 13.65 -27.84 -0.20
C GLY A 646 13.92 -26.71 -1.20
N ASP A 647 14.67 -27.00 -2.26
CA ASP A 647 15.03 -26.04 -3.32
C ASP A 647 13.83 -25.63 -4.21
N GLN A 648 12.71 -26.35 -4.17
CA GLN A 648 11.50 -26.03 -4.94
C GLN A 648 10.54 -25.14 -4.15
N ILE A 649 11.05 -24.03 -3.61
CA ILE A 649 10.30 -23.09 -2.77
C ILE A 649 9.01 -22.58 -3.46
N TRP A 650 9.02 -22.49 -4.79
CA TRP A 650 7.86 -22.09 -5.59
C TRP A 650 6.63 -22.99 -5.41
N ILE A 651 6.80 -24.28 -5.11
CA ILE A 651 5.68 -25.18 -4.78
C ILE A 651 5.06 -24.77 -3.46
N GLY A 652 5.90 -24.52 -2.44
CA GLY A 652 5.48 -23.99 -1.16
C GLY A 652 4.73 -22.67 -1.32
N GLN A 653 5.26 -21.74 -2.12
CA GLN A 653 4.63 -20.44 -2.42
C GLN A 653 3.23 -20.62 -3.04
N ILE A 654 3.07 -21.53 -4.01
CA ILE A 654 1.76 -21.84 -4.63
C ILE A 654 0.79 -22.42 -3.59
N LEU A 655 1.23 -23.38 -2.78
CA LEU A 655 0.38 -24.02 -1.77
C LEU A 655 -0.09 -23.02 -0.70
N VAL A 656 0.82 -22.19 -0.16
CA VAL A 656 0.47 -21.13 0.79
C VAL A 656 -0.51 -20.14 0.14
N THR A 657 -0.29 -19.80 -1.13
CA THR A 657 -1.20 -18.93 -1.88
C THR A 657 -2.59 -19.52 -1.97
N LEU A 658 -2.71 -20.76 -2.44
CA LEU A 658 -3.99 -21.46 -2.59
C LEU A 658 -4.72 -21.58 -1.26
N ILE A 659 -4.04 -21.98 -0.18
CA ILE A 659 -4.65 -22.11 1.15
C ILE A 659 -5.12 -20.75 1.67
N THR A 660 -4.35 -19.69 1.43
CA THR A 660 -4.67 -18.33 1.88
C THR A 660 -5.91 -17.76 1.17
N ILE A 661 -6.06 -18.01 -0.14
CA ILE A 661 -7.21 -17.52 -0.92
C ILE A 661 -8.43 -18.45 -0.87
N LEU A 662 -8.29 -19.71 -0.44
CA LEU A 662 -9.40 -20.68 -0.41
C LEU A 662 -10.60 -20.22 0.46
N PRO A 663 -10.42 -19.58 1.64
CA PRO A 663 -11.52 -18.97 2.39
C PRO A 663 -12.39 -18.01 1.58
N ILE A 664 -11.79 -17.31 0.61
CA ILE A 664 -12.47 -16.34 -0.26
C ILE A 664 -13.44 -17.05 -1.21
N LEU A 665 -13.07 -18.23 -1.72
CA LEU A 665 -13.98 -19.09 -2.50
C LEU A 665 -15.15 -19.56 -1.65
N GLY A 666 -14.89 -20.04 -0.42
CA GLY A 666 -15.95 -20.45 0.50
C GLY A 666 -16.92 -19.32 0.82
N ALA A 667 -16.38 -18.12 1.10
CA ALA A 667 -17.17 -16.91 1.33
C ALA A 667 -18.01 -16.55 0.09
N GLY A 668 -17.39 -16.58 -1.09
CA GLY A 668 -18.05 -16.33 -2.37
C GLY A 668 -19.21 -17.29 -2.65
N LEU A 669 -19.07 -18.58 -2.32
CA LEU A 669 -20.15 -19.56 -2.49
C LEU A 669 -21.38 -19.21 -1.65
N ILE A 670 -21.18 -18.89 -0.37
CA ILE A 670 -22.27 -18.55 0.54
C ILE A 670 -22.91 -17.22 0.12
N PHE A 671 -22.11 -16.24 -0.28
CA PHE A 671 -22.61 -14.98 -0.82
C PHE A 671 -23.45 -15.22 -2.09
N ALA A 672 -22.95 -16.00 -3.05
CA ALA A 672 -23.62 -16.25 -4.32
C ALA A 672 -24.95 -17.01 -4.14
N ILE A 673 -24.98 -18.02 -3.24
CA ILE A 673 -26.24 -18.68 -2.82
C ILE A 673 -27.18 -17.65 -2.19
N ALA A 674 -26.64 -16.80 -1.31
CA ALA A 674 -27.44 -15.81 -0.62
C ALA A 674 -28.10 -14.82 -1.61
N PHE A 675 -27.31 -14.36 -2.57
CA PHE A 675 -27.63 -13.31 -3.52
C PHE A 675 -28.52 -13.77 -4.67
N ALA A 676 -28.40 -15.03 -5.10
CA ALA A 676 -29.16 -15.57 -6.24
C ALA A 676 -30.68 -15.56 -6.06
N GLY A 677 -31.17 -15.49 -4.81
CA GLY A 677 -32.61 -15.46 -4.48
C GLY A 677 -33.19 -14.07 -4.20
N ILE A 678 -32.39 -12.99 -4.29
CA ILE A 678 -32.82 -11.65 -3.86
C ILE A 678 -33.52 -10.90 -4.99
N GLN A 679 -34.68 -10.31 -4.70
CA GLN A 679 -35.43 -9.49 -5.67
C GLN A 679 -34.78 -8.11 -5.91
N LEU A 680 -34.34 -7.44 -4.86
CA LEU A 680 -33.67 -6.12 -4.91
C LEU A 680 -32.15 -6.28 -4.83
N SER A 681 -31.55 -6.80 -5.90
CA SER A 681 -30.11 -7.13 -5.99
C SER A 681 -29.19 -5.93 -5.70
N ALA A 682 -29.51 -4.74 -6.23
CA ALA A 682 -28.71 -3.53 -6.01
C ALA A 682 -28.68 -3.10 -4.53
N ARG A 683 -29.82 -3.19 -3.84
CA ARG A 683 -29.93 -2.88 -2.41
C ARG A 683 -29.11 -3.86 -1.56
N ALA A 684 -29.19 -5.14 -1.89
CA ALA A 684 -28.43 -6.19 -1.21
C ALA A 684 -26.92 -6.02 -1.37
N LEU A 685 -26.45 -5.65 -2.56
CA LEU A 685 -25.02 -5.37 -2.77
C LEU A 685 -24.58 -4.11 -2.01
N ALA A 686 -25.43 -3.08 -1.93
CA ALA A 686 -25.15 -1.91 -1.12
C ALA A 686 -24.96 -2.27 0.37
N PHE A 687 -25.82 -3.13 0.95
CA PHE A 687 -25.62 -3.64 2.32
C PHE A 687 -24.27 -4.35 2.49
N ASN A 688 -23.88 -5.16 1.52
CA ASN A 688 -22.59 -5.85 1.52
C ASN A 688 -21.41 -4.86 1.51
N LEU A 689 -21.46 -3.83 0.65
CA LEU A 689 -20.44 -2.77 0.60
C LEU A 689 -20.33 -1.99 1.91
N PHE A 690 -21.46 -1.65 2.55
CA PHE A 690 -21.45 -1.03 3.89
C PHE A 690 -20.86 -1.93 4.96
N GLY A 691 -21.06 -3.25 4.84
CA GLY A 691 -20.36 -4.23 5.64
C GLY A 691 -18.85 -4.16 5.43
N ALA A 692 -18.40 -4.18 4.18
CA ALA A 692 -16.99 -4.10 3.83
C ALA A 692 -16.31 -2.82 4.38
N VAL A 693 -17.03 -1.70 4.43
CA VAL A 693 -16.58 -0.47 5.10
C VAL A 693 -16.24 -0.70 6.58
N VAL A 694 -17.11 -1.38 7.31
CA VAL A 694 -16.84 -1.74 8.72
C VAL A 694 -15.65 -2.69 8.81
N GLY A 695 -15.56 -3.68 7.92
CA GLY A 695 -14.43 -4.60 7.86
C GLY A 695 -13.08 -3.88 7.63
N ALA A 696 -13.04 -2.93 6.68
CA ALA A 696 -11.86 -2.14 6.38
C ALA A 696 -11.42 -1.28 7.59
N MET A 697 -12.36 -0.71 8.35
CA MET A 697 -12.04 0.05 9.56
C MET A 697 -11.59 -0.85 10.73
N LEU A 698 -12.06 -2.09 10.78
CA LEU A 698 -11.62 -3.08 11.76
C LEU A 698 -10.21 -3.63 11.49
N GLU A 699 -9.64 -3.40 10.31
CA GLU A 699 -8.25 -3.79 10.02
C GLU A 699 -7.26 -3.12 10.98
N TYR A 700 -7.57 -1.92 11.46
CA TYR A 700 -6.75 -1.22 12.47
C TYR A 700 -6.55 -2.03 13.76
N CYS A 701 -7.46 -2.96 14.09
CA CYS A 701 -7.28 -3.85 15.24
C CYS A 701 -5.99 -4.68 15.13
N SER A 702 -5.46 -4.91 13.93
CA SER A 702 -4.17 -5.61 13.71
C SER A 702 -3.01 -4.94 14.44
N ASN A 703 -3.04 -3.61 14.60
CA ASN A 703 -2.06 -2.87 15.40
C ASN A 703 -2.05 -3.29 16.87
N LEU A 704 -3.18 -3.78 17.40
CA LEU A 704 -3.34 -4.23 18.78
C LEU A 704 -3.11 -5.74 18.92
N ILE A 705 -3.75 -6.54 18.06
CA ILE A 705 -3.80 -8.00 18.23
C ILE A 705 -2.91 -8.79 17.26
N GLY A 706 -2.29 -8.16 16.26
CA GLY A 706 -1.53 -8.82 15.19
C GLY A 706 -2.39 -9.15 13.95
N ILE A 707 -1.72 -9.37 12.82
CA ILE A 707 -2.33 -9.58 11.50
C ILE A 707 -3.08 -10.93 11.44
N ASN A 708 -2.53 -11.99 12.03
CA ASN A 708 -3.16 -13.31 12.03
C ASN A 708 -4.47 -13.31 12.81
N ASN A 709 -4.54 -12.54 13.89
CA ASN A 709 -5.71 -12.49 14.76
C ASN A 709 -6.90 -11.70 14.17
N LEU A 710 -6.73 -10.99 13.06
CA LEU A 710 -7.85 -10.43 12.29
C LEU A 710 -8.83 -11.51 11.82
N VAL A 711 -8.35 -12.74 11.58
CA VAL A 711 -9.22 -13.88 11.21
C VAL A 711 -10.24 -14.19 12.30
N LEU A 712 -9.89 -14.02 13.57
CA LEU A 712 -10.81 -14.27 14.67
C LEU A 712 -11.99 -13.28 14.63
N ILE A 713 -11.71 -12.03 14.26
CA ILE A 713 -12.75 -11.02 14.02
C ILE A 713 -13.62 -11.42 12.82
N ALA A 714 -13.00 -11.88 11.72
CA ALA A 714 -13.73 -12.38 10.56
C ALA A 714 -14.62 -13.59 10.89
N VAL A 715 -14.16 -14.52 11.73
CA VAL A 715 -14.95 -15.67 12.23
C VAL A 715 -16.15 -15.19 13.03
N ALA A 716 -15.97 -14.21 13.93
CA ALA A 716 -17.08 -13.64 14.70
C ALA A 716 -18.14 -13.00 13.79
N LEU A 717 -17.70 -12.24 12.78
CA LEU A 717 -18.59 -11.62 11.78
C LEU A 717 -19.30 -12.67 10.92
N TYR A 718 -18.62 -13.74 10.47
CA TYR A 718 -19.29 -14.86 9.79
C TYR A 718 -20.25 -15.61 10.72
N GLY A 719 -19.97 -15.68 12.02
CA GLY A 719 -20.91 -16.21 13.02
C GLY A 719 -22.18 -15.38 13.14
N ALA A 720 -22.07 -14.04 13.09
CA ALA A 720 -23.21 -13.14 13.03
C ALA A 720 -24.00 -13.32 11.71
N ALA A 721 -23.30 -13.44 10.58
CA ALA A 721 -23.91 -13.74 9.29
C ALA A 721 -24.64 -15.10 9.29
N PHE A 722 -24.05 -16.13 9.89
CA PHE A 722 -24.65 -17.46 10.03
C PHE A 722 -25.90 -17.45 10.90
N SER A 723 -25.92 -16.62 11.95
CA SER A 723 -27.09 -16.42 12.79
C SER A 723 -28.24 -15.78 12.01
N CYS A 724 -27.95 -14.78 11.17
CA CYS A 724 -28.92 -14.20 10.25
C CYS A 724 -29.44 -15.22 9.24
N PHE A 725 -28.55 -16.05 8.67
CA PHE A 725 -28.93 -17.17 7.80
C PHE A 725 -29.91 -18.13 8.47
N LYS A 726 -29.67 -18.52 9.74
CA LYS A 726 -30.60 -19.37 10.49
C LYS A 726 -31.97 -18.72 10.68
N MET A 727 -32.04 -17.40 10.84
CA MET A 727 -33.31 -16.67 10.93
C MET A 727 -34.07 -16.71 9.61
N VAL A 728 -33.38 -16.54 8.47
CA VAL A 728 -33.99 -16.70 7.14
C VAL A 728 -34.59 -18.09 6.99
N LYS A 729 -33.83 -19.14 7.31
CA LYS A 729 -34.27 -20.54 7.17
C LYS A 729 -35.44 -20.91 8.10
N LYS A 730 -35.61 -20.22 9.22
CA LYS A 730 -36.78 -20.42 10.11
C LYS A 730 -38.04 -19.72 9.60
N ALA A 731 -37.88 -18.68 8.79
CA ALA A 731 -38.99 -17.88 8.26
C ALA A 731 -39.54 -18.43 6.94
N THR A 732 -38.75 -19.22 6.21
CA THR A 732 -39.12 -20.00 5.01
C THR A 732 -39.54 -21.41 5.38
#